data_AF-A0A519VSL3-F1
#
_entry.id   AF-A0A519VSL3-F1
#
_cell.length_a   1.000
_cell.length_b   1.000
_cell.length_c   1.000
_cell.angle_alpha   90.00
_cell.angle_beta   90.00
_cell.angle_gamma   90.00
#
_symmetry.space_group_name_H-M   'P 1'
#
loop_
_entity.id
_entity.type
_entity.pdbx_description
1 polymer ?
#
loop_
_entity_poly.entity_id
_entity_poly.type
_entity_poly.pdbx_seq_one_letter_code
_entity_poly.pdbx_strand_id
1 'polypeptide(L)'
;MVEVVPAADYYWVGGSGSWDDLNHWATSSGGGTTYGQVPQSTDDVHFDGQSFTASNQAVSIGATVTCHTLDWTGAVHPAAAGGVVSGLRLTGSGTVEVNGDLRLVAGLGQQDANFRLLSASGQDLDLQAVPINGWLSFENEAGTWKFVSDVNLVQYGATPSLLLAAGTVDFGRATVSCFGVRSTGSRKRTIYLQSSIFNLLSPVNTWEVAGTNLTLQAGTSTLRLGATPRSTASGYSFLSSPQAYYAVEVAAGVSATFSVNNSTFDTFTTNGNATLTSAATITTTLAVGPDAVLRAAGGQVLTLEQQATLSASGSCAGLAHLQSSVPGQAAILQRRAGNWATTTLEYVAVQDITFSNVTGRGDVKASNALDRGNNQNIRFANVVAATDLYWVGGSGRWHDATHWASTSGGTASKGGCLPTLTTNVHFDANSFATSGQVVTLDGPNAFCRDFDCAGATNAPAFGTAATDLGQKQLGIGGSLILSSKLTFSPKADLVFYGYEAGNPAATVTTAGQALLGNVYFRAAGGTYTLLDALLLAPGATSPNGRLYVEAGTFNTNNQNVTCQGFASGYAATGSVFTTGSSAGGPVSAAPVRVQLGSSSVALTPASGASDVGVRLSYTWDVAAGVVLDAGTSTISIASNPTRNQPAFFRAGLGLTYNVVTFTDPAAGSLPTVVAGGGAAATFGQLNFAGSANVSASNAYLQQLSLAAGRVYNFYNSTQTFDANAQFLTGGDCSGYVTINGGTGTVRATFSQPAGGTSAHPPVSYAALRNLTFAGGSQWVASQCFDNGGNSGITFTNPPAPRNLYWVGNGGRWSDPAHWALSSGGTAGVCVPNQLDNVLFDAQSFTTANQTVVQDAVMAACRSLSWASTTNAPTFSGEAANRLAIYGSLTWSATMRQQLLGETLLLGGGTLTSAGQAFGGALTINAPAATIALADALRQPRTGGGGLTLTAGSLATNDQPLQVRSLTSAPLSGTTTPPGRTLLLGASAVEITAGAWSLSQPASLTFDAGTSTILLSTGTTFNGNGFTYNVVQTGAGAPHTVGGTGSTFASLQLAGTNTVAGSNTIQQQLALAAGATYQFGAGTTTTLAAGAAVQATGTGSKVITLQSTVSGQPFIWSKPSGTVCASYIYLRDSQAQGGAYFEAGQNANNQGNTTGWSFASLPQASYASQQVCPQLGAHPLRLTFTGLDRLTQQPMALAAAQYPLTVVLQNLTAGTTETLQVPSATYDYLVPGSTSPTQYQVLSVATNSASCTPLT
;
A
#
# COMPACT_ATOMS: atom_id res chain seq x y z
N MET A 1 36.88 -7.03 44.91
CA MET A 1 36.05 -6.00 44.25
C MET A 1 36.25 -6.20 42.76
N VAL A 2 35.21 -6.62 42.05
CA VAL A 2 35.24 -6.76 40.60
C VAL A 2 34.82 -5.41 40.05
N GLU A 3 35.76 -4.72 39.41
CA GLU A 3 35.55 -3.44 38.73
C GLU A 3 34.68 -3.70 37.50
N VAL A 4 33.50 -3.11 37.47
CA VAL A 4 32.60 -3.12 36.30
C VAL A 4 33.35 -2.37 35.20
N VAL A 5 33.66 -3.01 34.07
CA VAL A 5 34.19 -2.29 32.91
C VAL A 5 33.07 -1.35 32.43
N PRO A 6 33.26 -0.02 32.47
CA PRO A 6 32.25 0.93 32.05
C PRO A 6 31.97 0.82 30.54
N ALA A 7 30.80 1.30 30.11
CA ALA A 7 30.52 1.56 28.70
C ALA A 7 31.71 2.28 28.05
N ALA A 8 32.14 1.83 26.87
CA ALA A 8 33.20 2.53 26.16
C ALA A 8 32.63 3.76 25.45
N ASP A 9 33.33 4.89 25.55
CA ASP A 9 32.95 6.12 24.86
C ASP A 9 33.53 6.17 23.44
N TYR A 10 32.65 6.25 22.44
CA TYR A 10 33.00 6.40 21.03
C TYR A 10 32.76 7.84 20.58
N TYR A 11 33.85 8.54 20.29
CA TYR A 11 33.80 9.91 19.76
C TYR A 11 33.95 9.90 18.25
N TRP A 12 33.00 10.51 17.54
CA TRP A 12 33.16 10.73 16.11
C TRP A 12 34.27 11.78 15.85
N VAL A 13 35.13 11.58 14.86
CA VAL A 13 36.21 12.52 14.47
C VAL A 13 36.34 12.63 12.94
N GLY A 14 36.98 13.67 12.41
CA GLY A 14 37.37 13.72 10.99
C GLY A 14 36.31 14.20 9.99
N GLY A 15 35.14 14.67 10.45
CA GLY A 15 34.13 15.29 9.58
C GLY A 15 33.15 14.31 8.93
N SER A 16 32.84 14.47 7.65
CA SER A 16 31.88 13.57 6.98
C SER A 16 32.49 12.19 6.74
N GLY A 17 31.68 11.15 6.92
CA GLY A 17 32.13 9.77 6.79
C GLY A 17 30.99 8.77 6.87
N SER A 18 31.32 7.49 6.80
CA SER A 18 30.37 6.40 6.97
C SER A 18 30.52 5.80 8.36
N TRP A 19 29.41 5.44 9.02
CA TRP A 19 29.43 4.89 10.38
C TRP A 19 30.33 3.66 10.53
N ASP A 20 30.53 2.91 9.45
CA ASP A 20 31.38 1.72 9.39
C ASP A 20 32.86 2.00 9.09
N ASP A 21 33.28 3.25 8.93
CA ASP A 21 34.69 3.62 8.81
C ASP A 21 35.32 3.81 10.19
N LEU A 22 36.15 2.84 10.57
CA LEU A 22 36.82 2.81 11.88
C LEU A 22 37.75 4.01 12.13
N ASN A 23 38.19 4.72 11.07
CA ASN A 23 39.03 5.92 11.22
C ASN A 23 38.28 7.10 11.82
N HIS A 24 36.95 7.05 11.85
CA HIS A 24 36.11 8.10 12.43
C HIS A 24 35.77 7.85 13.91
N TRP A 25 36.15 6.71 14.50
CA TRP A 25 35.81 6.38 15.90
C TRP A 25 37.02 6.46 16.82
N ALA A 26 37.06 7.49 17.67
CA ALA A 26 38.14 7.73 18.62
C ALA A 26 37.74 7.43 20.07
N THR A 27 38.72 7.07 20.91
CA THR A 27 38.53 6.83 22.36
C THR A 27 38.36 8.10 23.20
N SER A 28 38.50 9.28 22.59
CA SER A 28 38.36 10.58 23.23
C SER A 28 38.02 11.66 22.19
N SER A 29 37.34 12.73 22.61
CA SER A 29 37.05 13.91 21.78
C SER A 29 38.27 14.42 21.00
N GLY A 30 38.16 14.49 19.67
CA GLY A 30 39.25 14.93 18.78
C GLY A 30 40.51 14.05 18.75
N GLY A 31 40.46 12.87 19.38
CA GLY A 31 41.60 11.94 19.49
C GLY A 31 41.93 11.21 18.19
N GLY A 32 43.14 10.65 18.11
CA GLY A 32 43.61 9.84 16.97
C GLY A 32 43.67 8.33 17.22
N THR A 33 43.37 7.87 18.44
CA THR A 33 43.34 6.46 18.81
C THR A 33 42.02 5.83 18.38
N THR A 34 42.07 4.95 17.37
CA THR A 34 40.88 4.37 16.75
C THR A 34 40.47 3.03 17.36
N TYR A 35 39.17 2.75 17.40
CA TYR A 35 38.65 1.43 17.77
C TYR A 35 38.81 0.40 16.64
N GLY A 36 38.99 -0.88 17.00
CA GLY A 36 39.02 -2.01 16.06
C GLY A 36 37.65 -2.51 15.60
N GLN A 37 36.57 -1.89 16.10
CA GLN A 37 35.19 -2.23 15.78
C GLN A 37 34.29 -1.00 15.92
N VAL A 38 33.15 -0.99 15.24
CA VAL A 38 32.09 0.02 15.41
C VAL A 38 31.42 -0.08 16.79
N PRO A 39 30.71 0.97 17.25
CA PRO A 39 29.97 0.95 18.51
C PRO A 39 29.02 -0.26 18.68
N GLN A 40 28.88 -0.73 19.91
CA GLN A 40 27.95 -1.79 20.33
C GLN A 40 26.82 -1.22 21.19
N SER A 41 25.80 -2.03 21.52
CA SER A 41 24.61 -1.57 22.28
C SER A 41 24.90 -1.23 23.74
N THR A 42 26.13 -1.46 24.19
CA THR A 42 26.68 -1.11 25.51
C THR A 42 27.55 0.13 25.48
N ASP A 43 27.87 0.66 24.29
CA ASP A 43 28.84 1.74 24.12
C ASP A 43 28.12 3.08 23.90
N ASP A 44 28.65 4.15 24.49
CA ASP A 44 28.09 5.48 24.37
C ASP A 44 28.71 6.21 23.17
N VAL A 45 27.87 6.77 22.30
CA VAL A 45 28.29 7.47 21.08
C VAL A 45 28.14 8.97 21.26
N HIS A 46 29.24 9.70 21.03
CA HIS A 46 29.34 11.13 21.22
C HIS A 46 29.67 11.85 19.90
N PHE A 47 28.82 12.81 19.56
CA PHE A 47 29.06 13.81 18.52
C PHE A 47 29.25 15.18 19.19
N ASP A 48 30.47 15.69 19.12
CA ASP A 48 30.88 16.90 19.82
C ASP A 48 31.52 17.97 18.91
N GLY A 49 32.07 19.02 19.52
CA GLY A 49 32.70 20.13 18.81
C GLY A 49 33.95 19.78 18.02
N GLN A 50 34.55 18.61 18.24
CA GLN A 50 35.70 18.09 17.49
C GLN A 50 35.29 17.04 16.45
N SER A 51 34.01 16.62 16.44
CA SER A 51 33.52 15.62 15.49
C SER A 51 33.46 16.11 14.06
N PHE A 52 33.18 17.40 13.85
CA PHE A 52 32.96 17.99 12.54
C PHE A 52 33.82 19.24 12.35
N THR A 53 34.21 19.48 11.10
CA THR A 53 35.01 20.65 10.69
C THR A 53 34.16 21.72 10.00
N ALA A 54 32.89 21.43 9.67
CA ALA A 54 31.97 22.35 9.01
C ALA A 54 30.49 22.00 9.30
N SER A 55 29.59 22.97 9.16
CA SER A 55 28.17 22.86 9.53
C SER A 55 27.29 22.06 8.57
N ASN A 56 27.79 21.57 7.44
CA ASN A 56 27.02 20.79 6.45
C ASN A 56 27.48 19.33 6.31
N GLN A 57 28.26 18.85 7.28
CA GLN A 57 28.82 17.50 7.26
C GLN A 57 27.81 16.45 7.72
N ALA A 58 27.97 15.22 7.22
CA ALA A 58 27.02 14.15 7.48
C ALA A 58 27.71 12.82 7.79
N VAL A 59 27.02 12.00 8.58
CA VAL A 59 27.38 10.60 8.82
C VAL A 59 26.42 9.71 8.03
N SER A 60 26.96 8.88 7.15
CA SER A 60 26.18 7.93 6.36
C SER A 60 25.96 6.63 7.12
N ILE A 61 24.72 6.16 7.15
CA ILE A 61 24.31 4.89 7.76
C ILE A 61 23.65 4.02 6.69
N GLY A 62 24.39 2.99 6.24
CA GLY A 62 23.95 2.07 5.18
C GLY A 62 23.19 0.83 5.66
N ALA A 63 23.22 0.53 6.97
CA ALA A 63 22.62 -0.67 7.57
C ALA A 63 22.08 -0.38 8.98
N THR A 64 21.73 -1.42 9.74
CA THR A 64 21.43 -1.26 11.17
C THR A 64 22.71 -1.01 11.95
N VAL A 65 22.75 0.07 12.72
CA VAL A 65 23.84 0.39 13.67
C VAL A 65 23.24 0.50 15.07
N THR A 66 24.05 0.29 16.10
CA THR A 66 23.56 0.26 17.48
C THR A 66 24.51 0.98 18.43
N CYS A 67 23.94 1.56 19.48
CA CYS A 67 24.64 2.17 20.59
C CYS A 67 23.85 1.98 21.90
N HIS A 68 24.50 2.25 23.02
CA HIS A 68 23.82 2.52 24.28
C HIS A 68 23.20 3.91 24.20
N THR A 69 23.97 4.95 24.49
CA THR A 69 23.54 6.35 24.33
C THR A 69 23.95 6.90 22.96
N LEU A 70 23.11 7.76 22.39
CA LEU A 70 23.47 8.61 21.26
C LEU A 70 23.36 10.08 21.68
N ASP A 71 24.50 10.75 21.84
CA ASP A 71 24.58 12.12 22.35
C ASP A 71 25.18 13.08 21.30
N TRP A 72 24.39 14.07 20.89
CA TRP A 72 24.81 15.17 20.02
C TRP A 72 24.88 16.51 20.75
N THR A 73 24.70 16.54 22.07
CA THR A 73 24.63 17.78 22.86
C THR A 73 25.93 18.58 22.84
N GLY A 74 27.06 17.92 22.59
CA GLY A 74 28.36 18.56 22.44
C GLY A 74 28.61 19.20 21.06
N ALA A 75 27.74 19.01 20.06
CA ALA A 75 28.02 19.41 18.68
C ALA A 75 27.98 20.95 18.50
N VAL A 76 29.10 21.55 18.08
CA VAL A 76 29.29 23.02 18.07
C VAL A 76 28.98 23.69 16.72
N HIS A 77 28.68 22.93 15.67
CA HIS A 77 28.39 23.48 14.34
C HIS A 77 26.90 23.40 13.97
N PRO A 78 26.00 24.19 14.60
CA PRO A 78 24.61 24.22 14.19
C PRO A 78 24.45 24.77 12.77
N ALA A 79 23.38 24.34 12.12
CA ALA A 79 22.89 24.82 10.85
C ALA A 79 22.80 26.35 10.81
N ALA A 80 23.24 26.96 9.69
CA ALA A 80 22.94 28.36 9.43
C ALA A 80 21.41 28.52 9.26
N ALA A 81 20.84 29.57 9.87
CA ALA A 81 19.42 29.86 9.78
C ALA A 81 18.97 29.96 8.30
N GLY A 82 18.10 29.04 7.85
CA GLY A 82 17.41 29.19 6.56
C GLY A 82 17.21 27.92 5.72
N GLY A 83 17.80 26.76 6.05
CA GLY A 83 17.57 25.52 5.32
C GLY A 83 17.38 24.32 6.23
N VAL A 84 16.17 23.73 6.27
CA VAL A 84 15.82 22.55 7.10
C VAL A 84 16.79 21.38 6.90
N VAL A 85 17.39 21.29 5.72
CA VAL A 85 18.27 20.18 5.29
C VAL A 85 19.76 20.46 5.54
N SER A 86 20.14 21.72 5.78
CA SER A 86 21.55 22.11 5.98
C SER A 86 21.90 21.99 7.45
N GLY A 87 22.94 21.25 7.82
CA GLY A 87 23.32 21.02 9.21
C GLY A 87 24.09 19.72 9.39
N LEU A 88 24.64 19.51 10.59
CA LEU A 88 25.18 18.22 11.00
C LEU A 88 24.06 17.18 11.10
N ARG A 89 24.23 16.02 10.45
CA ARG A 89 23.14 15.04 10.32
C ARG A 89 23.57 13.62 10.04
N LEU A 90 22.68 12.69 10.40
CA LEU A 90 22.66 11.34 9.88
C LEU A 90 21.96 11.30 8.51
N THR A 91 22.48 10.48 7.61
CA THR A 91 21.92 10.24 6.27
C THR A 91 21.96 8.77 5.92
N GLY A 92 21.06 8.34 5.04
CA GLY A 92 21.05 6.97 4.50
C GLY A 92 19.73 6.25 4.79
N SER A 93 19.63 4.99 4.34
CA SER A 93 18.43 4.16 4.55
C SER A 93 18.50 3.31 5.82
N GLY A 94 19.55 3.44 6.62
CA GLY A 94 19.79 2.64 7.82
C GLY A 94 18.84 2.93 8.99
N THR A 95 19.02 2.15 10.05
CA THR A 95 18.29 2.31 11.33
C THR A 95 19.32 2.41 12.45
N VAL A 96 19.14 3.38 13.33
CA VAL A 96 19.90 3.52 14.57
C VAL A 96 19.12 2.89 15.72
N GLU A 97 19.68 1.84 16.31
CA GLU A 97 19.14 1.15 17.48
C GLU A 97 19.76 1.69 18.77
N VAL A 98 18.97 2.44 19.54
CA VAL A 98 19.41 3.11 20.78
C VAL A 98 18.88 2.35 22.00
N ASN A 99 19.79 1.92 22.87
CA ASN A 99 19.48 1.11 24.06
C ASN A 99 19.52 1.90 25.38
N GLY A 100 19.98 3.15 25.33
CA GLY A 100 20.03 4.12 26.41
C GLY A 100 19.33 5.42 26.00
N ASP A 101 19.93 6.56 26.35
CA ASP A 101 19.39 7.89 26.05
C ASP A 101 19.60 8.27 24.57
N LEU A 102 18.65 9.04 24.01
CA LEU A 102 18.79 9.71 22.72
C LEU A 102 18.72 11.21 22.96
N ARG A 103 19.85 11.89 22.74
CA ARG A 103 20.01 13.33 22.98
C ARG A 103 20.47 14.04 21.73
N LEU A 104 19.61 14.88 21.18
CA LEU A 104 19.87 15.78 20.06
C LEU A 104 19.95 17.22 20.58
N VAL A 105 20.63 18.08 19.83
CA VAL A 105 20.75 19.51 20.16
C VAL A 105 20.05 20.38 19.13
N ALA A 106 19.41 21.45 19.60
CA ALA A 106 18.80 22.43 18.72
C ALA A 106 19.84 23.00 17.74
N GLY A 107 19.45 23.11 16.46
CA GLY A 107 20.34 23.59 15.40
C GLY A 107 21.04 22.49 14.60
N LEU A 108 20.86 21.21 14.92
CA LEU A 108 21.25 20.14 13.98
C LEU A 108 20.45 20.22 12.67
N GLY A 109 21.02 19.65 11.61
CA GLY A 109 20.31 19.48 10.34
C GLY A 109 19.21 18.41 10.45
N GLN A 110 18.38 18.30 9.42
CA GLN A 110 17.42 17.20 9.32
C GLN A 110 18.12 15.83 9.35
N GLN A 111 17.72 14.98 10.29
CA GLN A 111 18.19 13.61 10.43
C GLN A 111 17.43 12.73 9.43
N ASP A 112 18.09 12.32 8.35
CA ASP A 112 17.55 11.40 7.35
C ASP A 112 17.85 9.95 7.78
N ALA A 113 17.26 9.54 8.91
CA ALA A 113 17.48 8.22 9.52
C ALA A 113 16.27 7.76 10.34
N ASN A 114 16.15 6.43 10.49
CA ASN A 114 15.15 5.83 11.38
C ASN A 114 15.76 5.55 12.75
N PHE A 115 15.00 5.81 13.82
CA PHE A 115 15.42 5.54 15.19
C PHE A 115 14.53 4.46 15.80
N ARG A 116 15.15 3.39 16.31
CA ARG A 116 14.48 2.31 17.03
C ARG A 116 14.97 2.29 18.48
N LEU A 117 14.05 2.48 19.41
CA LEU A 117 14.34 2.51 20.84
C LEU A 117 14.09 1.15 21.47
N LEU A 118 15.12 0.63 22.14
CA LEU A 118 15.19 -0.75 22.63
C LEU A 118 15.54 -0.88 24.10
N SER A 119 15.71 0.23 24.82
CA SER A 119 16.08 0.19 26.25
C SER A 119 15.14 -0.68 27.08
N ALA A 120 15.70 -1.37 28.07
CA ALA A 120 14.95 -2.14 29.08
C ALA A 120 14.85 -1.38 30.42
N SER A 121 15.38 -0.17 30.50
CA SER A 121 15.34 0.73 31.66
C SER A 121 14.72 2.07 31.27
N GLY A 122 14.54 2.96 32.27
CA GLY A 122 14.02 4.29 32.05
C GLY A 122 15.04 5.20 31.37
N GLN A 123 14.63 5.81 30.25
CA GLN A 123 15.47 6.70 29.44
C GLN A 123 14.75 8.02 29.16
N ASP A 124 15.53 9.10 29.11
CA ASP A 124 15.06 10.41 28.68
C ASP A 124 15.33 10.59 27.17
N LEU A 125 14.35 11.15 26.48
CA LEU A 125 14.42 11.49 25.06
C LEU A 125 14.45 13.00 24.93
N ASP A 126 15.62 13.53 24.62
CA ASP A 126 15.83 14.96 24.37
C ASP A 126 16.05 15.18 22.86
N LEU A 127 15.00 15.55 22.12
CA LEU A 127 15.06 15.70 20.66
C LEU A 127 15.14 17.16 20.20
N GLN A 128 14.87 18.13 21.09
CA GLN A 128 15.01 19.58 20.86
C GLN A 128 14.34 20.09 19.56
N ALA A 129 13.25 19.46 19.13
CA ALA A 129 12.55 19.70 17.86
C ALA A 129 13.42 19.59 16.59
N VAL A 130 14.55 18.87 16.66
CA VAL A 130 15.39 18.56 15.49
C VAL A 130 14.54 17.79 14.46
N PRO A 131 14.49 18.23 13.19
CA PRO A 131 13.72 17.52 12.17
C PRO A 131 14.25 16.10 11.94
N ILE A 132 13.39 15.11 12.04
CA ILE A 132 13.70 13.71 11.71
C ILE A 132 12.85 13.30 10.51
N ASN A 133 13.51 13.03 9.38
CA ASN A 133 12.93 12.48 8.16
C ASN A 133 13.08 10.96 8.16
N GLY A 134 12.30 10.33 9.02
CA GLY A 134 12.29 8.90 9.31
C GLY A 134 11.23 8.57 10.34
N TRP A 135 11.14 7.30 10.73
CA TRP A 135 10.27 6.89 11.84
C TRP A 135 11.04 6.80 13.16
N LEU A 136 10.33 7.08 14.26
CA LEU A 136 10.75 6.82 15.63
C LEU A 136 9.90 5.67 16.19
N SER A 137 10.52 4.54 16.54
CA SER A 137 9.82 3.36 17.06
C SER A 137 10.22 2.98 18.49
N PHE A 138 9.27 2.41 19.23
CA PHE A 138 9.44 1.87 20.59
C PHE A 138 9.07 0.39 20.58
N GLU A 139 10.05 -0.49 20.85
CA GLU A 139 9.89 -1.92 20.54
C GLU A 139 10.22 -2.88 21.70
N ASN A 140 10.59 -2.39 22.88
CA ASN A 140 10.88 -3.21 24.06
C ASN A 140 9.74 -3.13 25.11
N GLU A 141 9.19 -4.27 25.55
CA GLU A 141 8.09 -4.32 26.53
C GLU A 141 8.49 -3.89 27.94
N ALA A 142 9.75 -4.08 28.32
CA ALA A 142 10.30 -3.61 29.59
C ALA A 142 10.71 -2.13 29.53
N GLY A 143 10.82 -1.55 28.33
CA GLY A 143 11.30 -0.20 28.13
C GLY A 143 10.35 0.87 28.66
N THR A 144 10.93 1.91 29.25
CA THR A 144 10.22 3.11 29.66
C THR A 144 10.94 4.34 29.11
N TRP A 145 10.22 5.19 28.39
CA TRP A 145 10.80 6.38 27.73
C TRP A 145 10.01 7.62 28.11
N LYS A 146 10.73 8.71 28.37
CA LYS A 146 10.14 9.99 28.73
C LYS A 146 10.68 11.10 27.83
N PHE A 147 9.79 11.80 27.14
CA PHE A 147 10.17 12.99 26.41
C PHE A 147 10.41 14.17 27.37
N VAL A 148 11.60 14.78 27.26
CA VAL A 148 11.97 15.97 28.02
C VAL A 148 11.99 17.25 27.17
N SER A 149 11.85 17.12 25.85
CA SER A 149 11.75 18.23 24.90
C SER A 149 10.82 17.92 23.72
N ASP A 150 10.63 18.92 22.85
CA ASP A 150 9.72 18.85 21.70
C ASP A 150 10.23 17.89 20.61
N VAL A 151 9.29 17.34 19.83
CA VAL A 151 9.52 16.31 18.81
C VAL A 151 9.07 16.79 17.45
N ASN A 152 9.92 16.62 16.44
CA ASN A 152 9.66 17.08 15.07
C ASN A 152 9.91 15.97 14.03
N LEU A 153 8.89 15.13 13.83
CA LEU A 153 8.88 14.02 12.87
C LEU A 153 8.19 14.44 11.57
N VAL A 154 8.73 15.49 10.93
CA VAL A 154 8.22 16.06 9.68
C VAL A 154 9.00 15.51 8.49
N GLN A 155 8.25 15.02 7.49
CA GLN A 155 8.71 14.40 6.23
C GLN A 155 8.83 12.88 6.32
N TYR A 156 7.77 12.19 5.89
CA TYR A 156 7.78 10.92 5.15
C TYR A 156 6.34 10.64 4.67
N GLY A 157 6.15 9.83 3.63
CA GLY A 157 4.87 9.64 2.91
C GLY A 157 3.70 9.01 3.69
N ALA A 158 3.11 7.92 3.18
CA ALA A 158 1.87 7.35 3.71
C ALA A 158 2.02 6.52 5.02
N THR A 159 3.22 6.46 5.61
CA THR A 159 3.47 5.71 6.85
C THR A 159 3.52 6.64 8.06
N PRO A 160 2.88 6.26 9.19
CA PRO A 160 3.02 6.98 10.46
C PRO A 160 4.49 7.13 10.87
N SER A 161 4.88 8.32 11.31
CA SER A 161 6.27 8.61 11.71
C SER A 161 6.57 8.30 13.18
N LEU A 162 5.54 8.06 14.01
CA LEU A 162 5.68 7.63 15.40
C LEU A 162 5.04 6.25 15.61
N LEU A 163 5.84 5.27 16.03
CA LEU A 163 5.45 3.85 16.10
C LEU A 163 5.61 3.30 17.52
N LEU A 164 4.51 3.03 18.22
CA LEU A 164 4.53 2.50 19.59
C LEU A 164 4.15 1.01 19.57
N ALA A 165 5.13 0.14 19.32
CA ALA A 165 4.93 -1.30 19.21
C ALA A 165 4.94 -2.01 20.57
N ALA A 166 5.68 -1.49 21.56
CA ALA A 166 5.75 -2.03 22.92
C ALA A 166 6.26 -1.00 23.94
N GLY A 167 6.13 -1.32 25.23
CA GLY A 167 6.71 -0.58 26.35
C GLY A 167 5.88 0.60 26.82
N THR A 168 6.49 1.48 27.61
CA THR A 168 5.82 2.64 28.23
C THR A 168 6.42 3.94 27.71
N VAL A 169 5.60 4.83 27.15
CA VAL A 169 6.05 6.14 26.65
C VAL A 169 5.30 7.25 27.38
N ASP A 170 6.05 8.17 27.99
CA ASP A 170 5.56 9.38 28.62
C ASP A 170 5.95 10.62 27.80
N PHE A 171 4.94 11.33 27.29
CA PHE A 171 5.11 12.53 26.48
C PHE A 171 5.24 13.83 27.28
N GLY A 172 5.06 13.79 28.61
CA GLY A 172 5.28 14.93 29.50
C GLY A 172 4.56 16.21 29.06
N ARG A 173 5.33 17.25 28.72
CA ARG A 173 4.84 18.53 28.21
C ARG A 173 5.25 18.80 26.76
N ALA A 174 5.72 17.78 26.05
CA ALA A 174 6.29 17.94 24.73
C ALA A 174 5.23 18.37 23.70
N THR A 175 5.64 19.22 22.77
CA THR A 175 4.94 19.43 21.51
C THR A 175 5.45 18.40 20.49
N VAL A 176 4.57 17.51 20.04
CA VAL A 176 4.87 16.43 19.10
C VAL A 176 4.27 16.77 17.74
N SER A 177 5.12 17.17 16.79
CA SER A 177 4.71 17.36 15.40
C SER A 177 5.07 16.10 14.61
N CYS A 178 4.06 15.39 14.09
CA CYS A 178 4.28 14.12 13.38
C CYS A 178 3.25 13.90 12.26
N PHE A 179 3.59 13.07 11.28
CA PHE A 179 2.66 12.72 10.19
C PHE A 179 1.50 11.87 10.71
N GLY A 180 1.80 10.90 11.56
CA GLY A 180 0.78 10.11 12.23
C GLY A 180 1.37 9.25 13.33
N VAL A 181 0.48 8.74 14.19
CA VAL A 181 0.82 7.87 15.32
C VAL A 181 0.20 6.51 15.09
N ARG A 182 0.98 5.44 15.22
CA ARG A 182 0.48 4.06 15.21
C ARG A 182 0.89 3.32 16.47
N SER A 183 -0.12 2.85 17.19
CA SER A 183 -0.01 1.88 18.27
C SER A 183 -1.06 0.79 18.05
N THR A 184 -0.68 -0.25 17.34
CA THR A 184 -1.55 -1.40 17.03
C THR A 184 -0.83 -2.70 17.37
N GLY A 185 -1.56 -3.71 17.85
CA GLY A 185 -0.99 -5.03 18.12
C GLY A 185 -1.51 -5.64 19.42
N SER A 186 -0.76 -6.61 19.94
CA SER A 186 -1.10 -7.37 21.16
C SER A 186 -0.05 -7.28 22.27
N ARG A 187 1.12 -6.67 21.99
CA ARG A 187 2.19 -6.46 22.97
C ARG A 187 1.78 -5.41 23.99
N LYS A 188 2.36 -5.48 25.20
CA LYS A 188 2.11 -4.53 26.29
C LYS A 188 2.57 -3.13 25.87
N ARG A 189 1.65 -2.17 25.89
CA ARG A 189 1.87 -0.78 25.49
C ARG A 189 1.19 0.15 26.49
N THR A 190 1.93 1.10 27.04
CA THR A 190 1.41 2.15 27.92
C THR A 190 1.77 3.51 27.36
N ILE A 191 0.78 4.38 27.19
CA ILE A 191 0.93 5.71 26.61
C ILE A 191 0.45 6.73 27.62
N TYR A 192 1.36 7.55 28.17
CA TYR A 192 1.02 8.71 28.99
C TYR A 192 1.13 9.97 28.13
N LEU A 193 0.00 10.56 27.75
CA LEU A 193 -0.01 11.81 27.00
C LEU A 193 0.22 13.04 27.89
N GLN A 194 -0.03 12.93 29.21
CA GLN A 194 0.19 14.01 30.17
C GLN A 194 -0.40 15.36 29.69
N SER A 195 0.37 16.44 29.60
CA SER A 195 -0.07 17.75 29.08
C SER A 195 0.55 18.07 27.72
N SER A 196 0.88 17.05 26.94
CA SER A 196 1.49 17.20 25.61
C SER A 196 0.52 17.76 24.56
N ILE A 197 1.07 18.29 23.48
CA ILE A 197 0.32 18.76 22.31
C ILE A 197 0.79 17.96 21.09
N PHE A 198 -0.11 17.24 20.44
CA PHE A 198 0.16 16.55 19.18
C PHE A 198 -0.36 17.37 18.00
N ASN A 199 0.53 17.76 17.10
CA ASN A 199 0.19 18.33 15.80
C ASN A 199 0.28 17.21 14.75
N LEU A 200 -0.88 16.70 14.34
CA LEU A 200 -1.01 15.58 13.41
C LEU A 200 -1.14 16.11 11.99
N LEU A 201 -0.14 15.82 11.15
CA LEU A 201 0.09 16.55 9.90
C LEU A 201 -0.36 15.80 8.64
N SER A 202 -0.45 14.47 8.66
CA SER A 202 -0.84 13.67 7.50
C SER A 202 -2.31 13.27 7.56
N PRO A 203 -3.03 13.25 6.42
CA PRO A 203 -4.41 12.79 6.38
C PRO A 203 -4.55 11.25 6.43
N VAL A 204 -3.53 10.50 6.02
CA VAL A 204 -3.58 9.03 6.01
C VAL A 204 -2.97 8.48 7.29
N ASN A 205 -3.70 7.59 7.99
CA ASN A 205 -3.26 6.94 9.22
C ASN A 205 -2.84 7.95 10.30
N THR A 206 -3.57 9.07 10.39
CA THR A 206 -3.26 10.20 11.26
C THR A 206 -3.12 9.77 12.73
N TRP A 207 -4.07 8.99 13.22
CA TRP A 207 -4.08 8.45 14.57
C TRP A 207 -4.66 7.05 14.56
N GLU A 208 -3.84 6.05 14.86
CA GLU A 208 -4.23 4.63 14.88
C GLU A 208 -3.84 4.00 16.21
N VAL A 209 -4.75 4.02 17.18
CA VAL A 209 -4.48 3.56 18.55
C VAL A 209 -5.49 2.49 18.93
N ALA A 210 -5.10 1.23 18.76
CA ALA A 210 -5.98 0.07 18.91
C ALA A 210 -5.22 -1.20 19.34
N GLY A 211 -5.96 -2.31 19.42
CA GLY A 211 -5.44 -3.63 19.77
C GLY A 211 -5.55 -3.96 21.27
N THR A 212 -4.99 -5.10 21.65
CA THR A 212 -5.05 -5.62 23.02
C THR A 212 -3.82 -5.21 23.84
N ASN A 213 -3.91 -5.24 25.18
CA ASN A 213 -2.82 -4.86 26.10
C ASN A 213 -2.32 -3.41 25.93
N LEU A 214 -3.22 -2.50 25.60
CA LEU A 214 -2.97 -1.06 25.51
C LEU A 214 -3.57 -0.35 26.72
N THR A 215 -2.77 0.46 27.40
CA THR A 215 -3.20 1.45 28.39
C THR A 215 -2.90 2.84 27.85
N LEU A 216 -3.91 3.68 27.68
CA LEU A 216 -3.74 5.10 27.33
C LEU A 216 -4.24 5.99 28.47
N GLN A 217 -3.41 6.92 28.91
CA GLN A 217 -3.79 7.98 29.85
C GLN A 217 -3.64 9.33 29.18
N ALA A 218 -4.77 10.00 28.97
CA ALA A 218 -4.81 11.25 28.22
C ALA A 218 -4.26 12.47 28.98
N GLY A 219 -4.24 12.45 30.32
CA GLY A 219 -3.88 13.63 31.12
C GLY A 219 -4.72 14.85 30.73
N THR A 220 -4.07 15.97 30.45
CA THR A 220 -4.65 17.20 29.89
C THR A 220 -4.15 17.48 28.46
N SER A 221 -3.86 16.44 27.68
CA SER A 221 -3.27 16.55 26.35
C SER A 221 -4.21 17.13 25.29
N THR A 222 -3.64 17.68 24.23
CA THR A 222 -4.39 18.17 23.05
C THR A 222 -3.93 17.47 21.78
N LEU A 223 -4.84 16.82 21.05
CA LEU A 223 -4.58 16.23 19.74
C LEU A 223 -5.19 17.11 18.64
N ARG A 224 -4.34 17.72 17.81
CA ARG A 224 -4.73 18.65 16.74
C ARG A 224 -4.57 18.02 15.37
N LEU A 225 -5.68 17.88 14.64
CA LEU A 225 -5.69 17.39 13.27
C LEU A 225 -5.57 18.57 12.31
N GLY A 226 -4.55 18.52 11.45
CA GLY A 226 -4.29 19.49 10.37
C GLY A 226 -3.87 20.88 10.85
N ALA A 227 -3.00 20.94 11.86
CA ALA A 227 -2.40 22.17 12.36
C ALA A 227 -1.49 22.91 11.35
N THR A 228 -1.14 22.28 10.21
CA THR A 228 -0.49 22.96 9.07
C THR A 228 -1.18 22.55 7.76
N PRO A 229 -1.50 23.49 6.85
CA PRO A 229 -2.08 23.15 5.55
C PRO A 229 -1.01 22.50 4.67
N ARG A 230 -1.04 21.17 4.51
CA ARG A 230 -0.20 20.47 3.52
C ARG A 230 -1.08 19.65 2.58
N SER A 231 -0.84 19.83 1.28
CA SER A 231 -1.57 19.20 0.17
C SER A 231 -1.49 17.69 0.24
N THR A 232 -2.65 17.01 0.29
CA THR A 232 -3.23 16.27 -0.86
C THR A 232 -4.42 15.45 -0.35
N ALA A 233 -5.63 15.87 -0.75
CA ALA A 233 -6.79 15.01 -1.07
C ALA A 233 -7.16 13.84 -0.13
N SER A 234 -7.04 13.95 1.18
CA SER A 234 -7.57 12.90 2.07
C SER A 234 -8.06 13.50 3.38
N GLY A 235 -9.18 12.97 3.87
CA GLY A 235 -9.62 13.25 5.23
C GLY A 235 -8.70 12.64 6.25
N TYR A 236 -8.40 13.40 7.31
CA TYR A 236 -7.64 12.89 8.44
C TYR A 236 -8.37 11.72 9.08
N SER A 237 -7.71 10.58 9.22
CA SER A 237 -8.30 9.37 9.80
C SER A 237 -7.93 9.21 11.28
N PHE A 238 -8.93 9.20 12.15
CA PHE A 238 -8.76 8.92 13.57
C PHE A 238 -9.43 7.58 13.91
N LEU A 239 -8.61 6.57 14.17
CA LEU A 239 -9.01 5.19 14.42
C LEU A 239 -8.61 4.79 15.84
N SER A 240 -9.57 4.35 16.64
CA SER A 240 -9.28 3.84 17.98
C SER A 240 -10.19 2.70 18.43
N SER A 241 -9.64 1.82 19.28
CA SER A 241 -10.47 1.02 20.19
C SER A 241 -11.09 1.94 21.27
N PRO A 242 -12.00 1.48 22.13
CA PRO A 242 -12.54 2.33 23.20
C PRO A 242 -11.40 2.88 24.07
N GLN A 243 -11.15 4.20 24.00
CA GLN A 243 -10.12 4.91 24.76
C GLN A 243 -10.69 6.22 25.33
N ALA A 244 -9.96 6.83 26.27
CA ALA A 244 -10.26 8.16 26.78
C ALA A 244 -9.27 9.18 26.23
N TYR A 245 -9.77 10.28 25.66
CA TYR A 245 -9.01 11.41 25.15
C TYR A 245 -9.40 12.67 25.92
N TYR A 246 -8.46 13.59 26.11
CA TYR A 246 -8.73 14.86 26.78
C TYR A 246 -9.28 15.87 25.76
N ALA A 247 -8.42 16.63 25.07
CA ALA A 247 -8.84 17.56 24.03
C ALA A 247 -8.50 17.02 22.63
N VAL A 248 -9.48 17.00 21.74
CA VAL A 248 -9.29 16.69 20.31
C VAL A 248 -9.85 17.83 19.47
N GLU A 249 -9.03 18.35 18.58
CA GLU A 249 -9.32 19.55 17.79
C GLU A 249 -9.16 19.25 16.30
N VAL A 250 -10.21 19.50 15.52
CA VAL A 250 -10.17 19.53 14.05
C VAL A 250 -10.02 20.99 13.62
N ALA A 251 -8.90 21.33 13.00
CA ALA A 251 -8.63 22.70 12.58
C ALA A 251 -9.55 23.16 11.43
N ALA A 252 -9.68 24.47 11.24
CA ALA A 252 -10.41 25.02 10.11
C ALA A 252 -9.76 24.59 8.77
N GLY A 253 -10.59 24.23 7.77
CA GLY A 253 -10.09 23.70 6.50
C GLY A 253 -9.63 22.25 6.53
N VAL A 254 -9.76 21.61 7.69
CA VAL A 254 -9.50 20.19 7.84
C VAL A 254 -10.81 19.45 7.73
N SER A 255 -10.78 18.34 7.01
CA SER A 255 -11.85 17.37 7.05
C SER A 255 -11.29 16.08 7.70
N ALA A 256 -11.99 15.54 8.70
CA ALA A 256 -11.56 14.40 9.51
C ALA A 256 -12.67 13.37 9.71
N THR A 257 -12.30 12.09 9.78
CA THR A 257 -13.20 10.96 10.02
C THR A 257 -12.75 10.18 11.25
N PHE A 258 -13.70 9.93 12.15
CA PHE A 258 -13.48 9.33 13.47
C PHE A 258 -14.21 7.99 13.55
N SER A 259 -13.46 6.89 13.57
CA SER A 259 -13.95 5.54 13.90
C SER A 259 -13.35 5.12 15.23
N VAL A 260 -14.06 5.48 16.30
CA VAL A 260 -13.54 5.55 17.67
C VAL A 260 -14.20 4.55 18.62
N ASN A 261 -15.17 3.78 18.14
CA ASN A 261 -15.78 2.63 18.79
C ASN A 261 -16.12 2.87 20.28
N ASN A 262 -16.98 3.84 20.58
CA ASN A 262 -17.38 4.26 21.94
C ASN A 262 -16.27 4.89 22.81
N SER A 263 -15.23 5.47 22.20
CA SER A 263 -14.27 6.29 22.95
C SER A 263 -14.92 7.51 23.61
N THR A 264 -14.31 7.97 24.68
CA THR A 264 -14.72 9.16 25.43
C THR A 264 -13.78 10.32 25.12
N PHE A 265 -14.33 11.51 24.89
CA PHE A 265 -13.59 12.77 24.73
C PHE A 265 -13.99 13.72 25.85
N ASP A 266 -13.03 14.31 26.53
CA ASP A 266 -13.34 15.39 27.48
C ASP A 266 -13.85 16.62 26.75
N THR A 267 -13.04 17.10 25.81
CA THR A 267 -13.36 18.19 24.91
C THR A 267 -13.16 17.74 23.47
N PHE A 268 -14.21 17.87 22.66
CA PHE A 268 -14.15 17.68 21.21
C PHE A 268 -14.53 18.98 20.50
N THR A 269 -13.58 19.56 19.78
CA THR A 269 -13.75 20.82 19.07
C THR A 269 -13.57 20.59 17.57
N THR A 270 -14.54 21.01 16.77
CA THR A 270 -14.40 21.02 15.31
C THR A 270 -14.59 22.44 14.78
N ASN A 271 -13.55 22.96 14.14
CA ASN A 271 -13.58 24.19 13.33
C ASN A 271 -13.56 23.89 11.83
N GLY A 272 -13.39 22.61 11.46
CA GLY A 272 -13.52 22.09 10.11
C GLY A 272 -14.66 21.07 10.00
N ASN A 273 -14.52 20.12 9.09
CA ASN A 273 -15.51 19.06 8.87
C ASN A 273 -15.11 17.82 9.68
N ALA A 274 -15.94 17.39 10.64
CA ALA A 274 -15.72 16.17 11.41
C ALA A 274 -16.84 15.16 11.16
N THR A 275 -16.51 13.93 10.83
CA THR A 275 -17.48 12.84 10.68
C THR A 275 -17.20 11.71 11.66
N LEU A 276 -18.11 11.48 12.61
CA LEU A 276 -18.10 10.32 13.49
C LEU A 276 -18.81 9.18 12.77
N THR A 277 -18.14 8.04 12.59
CA THR A 277 -18.71 6.84 11.96
C THR A 277 -19.13 5.78 12.99
N SER A 278 -18.87 6.03 14.27
CA SER A 278 -19.26 5.18 15.40
C SER A 278 -19.78 6.03 16.55
N ALA A 279 -20.48 5.41 17.49
CA ALA A 279 -20.84 6.04 18.75
C ALA A 279 -19.59 6.52 19.53
N ALA A 280 -19.79 7.56 20.35
CA ALA A 280 -18.78 8.21 21.18
C ALA A 280 -19.45 8.92 22.37
N THR A 281 -18.65 9.30 23.37
CA THR A 281 -19.12 10.01 24.57
C THR A 281 -18.32 11.29 24.78
N ILE A 282 -19.00 12.39 25.11
CA ILE A 282 -18.42 13.67 25.46
C ILE A 282 -18.63 13.91 26.96
N THR A 283 -17.57 14.18 27.71
CA THR A 283 -17.66 14.37 29.17
C THR A 283 -17.78 15.84 29.60
N THR A 284 -17.18 16.77 28.86
CA THR A 284 -17.16 18.20 29.24
C THR A 284 -17.66 19.13 28.15
N THR A 285 -17.11 19.12 26.94
CA THR A 285 -17.53 20.07 25.89
C THR A 285 -17.50 19.48 24.49
N LEU A 286 -18.60 19.65 23.76
CA LEU A 286 -18.68 19.49 22.32
C LEU A 286 -18.82 20.87 21.68
N ALA A 287 -17.77 21.35 21.02
CA ALA A 287 -17.75 22.66 20.38
C ALA A 287 -17.75 22.52 18.85
N VAL A 288 -18.66 23.22 18.19
CA VAL A 288 -18.74 23.29 16.72
C VAL A 288 -18.62 24.76 16.33
N GLY A 289 -17.52 25.10 15.67
CA GLY A 289 -17.21 26.47 15.25
C GLY A 289 -18.09 26.97 14.09
N PRO A 290 -18.01 28.27 13.76
CA PRO A 290 -18.64 28.84 12.57
C PRO A 290 -18.19 28.12 11.30
N ASP A 291 -19.13 27.85 10.39
CA ASP A 291 -18.95 27.11 9.13
C ASP A 291 -18.41 25.68 9.28
N ALA A 292 -18.21 25.20 10.51
CA ALA A 292 -17.78 23.83 10.79
C ALA A 292 -18.96 22.86 10.62
N VAL A 293 -18.64 21.66 10.12
CA VAL A 293 -19.63 20.62 9.87
C VAL A 293 -19.36 19.42 10.76
N LEU A 294 -20.23 19.16 11.72
CA LEU A 294 -20.22 17.93 12.50
C LEU A 294 -21.26 16.94 11.94
N ARG A 295 -20.78 15.78 11.48
CA ARG A 295 -21.60 14.63 11.08
C ARG A 295 -21.55 13.55 12.14
N ALA A 296 -22.66 13.30 12.82
CA ALA A 296 -22.80 12.20 13.77
C ALA A 296 -23.24 10.91 13.05
N ALA A 297 -22.83 9.75 13.56
CA ALA A 297 -23.14 8.47 12.93
C ALA A 297 -24.67 8.21 12.90
N GLY A 298 -25.24 8.05 11.71
CA GLY A 298 -26.66 7.75 11.53
C GLY A 298 -27.10 6.50 12.31
N GLY A 299 -28.20 6.60 13.06
CA GLY A 299 -28.71 5.51 13.90
C GLY A 299 -27.86 5.17 15.13
N GLN A 300 -26.77 5.89 15.39
CA GLN A 300 -25.91 5.71 16.57
C GLN A 300 -26.10 6.84 17.57
N VAL A 301 -25.62 6.61 18.80
CA VAL A 301 -25.71 7.57 19.91
C VAL A 301 -24.38 8.28 20.13
N LEU A 302 -24.39 9.61 20.05
CA LEU A 302 -23.37 10.49 20.60
C LEU A 302 -23.83 10.92 22.00
N THR A 303 -23.18 10.41 23.04
CA THR A 303 -23.58 10.65 24.43
C THR A 303 -22.91 11.91 24.97
N LEU A 304 -23.65 12.75 25.66
CA LEU A 304 -23.16 13.87 26.46
C LEU A 304 -23.41 13.55 27.94
N GLU A 305 -22.37 13.58 28.76
CA GLU A 305 -22.46 13.38 30.21
C GLU A 305 -23.21 14.53 30.92
N GLN A 306 -23.54 14.34 32.20
CA GLN A 306 -24.42 15.24 32.97
C GLN A 306 -24.03 16.72 32.90
N GLN A 307 -22.73 17.02 32.90
CA GLN A 307 -22.18 18.38 32.89
C GLN A 307 -21.67 18.82 31.51
N ALA A 308 -21.78 17.95 30.50
CA ALA A 308 -21.28 18.24 29.17
C ALA A 308 -22.11 19.35 28.49
N THR A 309 -21.41 20.30 27.89
CA THR A 309 -22.00 21.41 27.13
C THR A 309 -21.93 21.10 25.63
N LEU A 310 -23.03 21.41 24.92
CA LEU A 310 -23.03 21.51 23.46
C LEU A 310 -22.93 23.00 23.11
N SER A 311 -21.76 23.42 22.65
CA SER A 311 -21.48 24.78 22.21
C SER A 311 -21.41 24.82 20.68
N ALA A 312 -22.58 24.73 20.03
CA ALA A 312 -22.73 24.97 18.60
C ALA A 312 -23.37 26.34 18.41
N SER A 313 -22.54 27.38 18.40
CA SER A 313 -22.95 28.77 18.26
C SER A 313 -22.17 29.39 17.09
N GLY A 314 -22.83 29.49 15.94
CA GLY A 314 -22.30 30.26 14.82
C GLY A 314 -22.43 31.76 15.06
N SER A 315 -22.31 32.54 14.00
CA SER A 315 -22.71 33.94 13.97
C SER A 315 -23.36 34.26 12.63
N CYS A 316 -23.77 35.50 12.38
CA CYS A 316 -24.17 35.88 11.02
C CYS A 316 -23.00 35.83 10.01
N ALA A 317 -21.76 35.64 10.47
CA ALA A 317 -20.59 35.37 9.63
C ALA A 317 -20.40 33.88 9.29
N GLY A 318 -21.27 32.97 9.78
CA GLY A 318 -21.17 31.54 9.44
C GLY A 318 -21.95 30.66 10.42
N LEU A 319 -22.76 29.74 9.90
CA LEU A 319 -23.57 28.84 10.72
C LEU A 319 -22.75 27.64 11.20
N ALA A 320 -22.98 27.15 12.41
CA ALA A 320 -22.51 25.82 12.80
C ALA A 320 -23.43 24.75 12.17
N HIS A 321 -22.89 23.65 11.65
CA HIS A 321 -23.71 22.61 11.01
C HIS A 321 -23.69 21.31 11.82
N LEU A 322 -24.87 20.83 12.22
CA LEU A 322 -25.09 19.55 12.87
C LEU A 322 -25.91 18.65 11.96
N GLN A 323 -25.39 17.50 11.54
CA GLN A 323 -26.17 16.58 10.72
C GLN A 323 -25.81 15.11 10.94
N SER A 324 -26.67 14.21 10.45
CA SER A 324 -26.32 12.80 10.34
C SER A 324 -25.28 12.56 9.24
N SER A 325 -24.48 11.52 9.40
CA SER A 325 -23.62 10.98 8.34
C SER A 325 -24.40 10.22 7.26
N VAL A 326 -25.66 9.85 7.53
CA VAL A 326 -26.54 9.11 6.62
C VAL A 326 -27.81 9.92 6.36
N PRO A 327 -28.01 10.46 5.13
CA PRO A 327 -29.21 11.22 4.81
C PRO A 327 -30.49 10.41 5.02
N GLY A 328 -31.47 10.99 5.70
CA GLY A 328 -32.75 10.37 6.03
C GLY A 328 -32.74 9.44 7.25
N GLN A 329 -31.58 9.18 7.86
CA GLN A 329 -31.46 8.39 9.08
C GLN A 329 -30.91 9.25 10.20
N ALA A 330 -31.73 9.55 11.21
CA ALA A 330 -31.32 10.45 12.27
C ALA A 330 -30.17 9.89 13.14
N ALA A 331 -29.20 10.74 13.48
CA ALA A 331 -28.23 10.48 14.53
C ALA A 331 -28.79 10.94 15.88
N ILE A 332 -28.43 10.24 16.97
CA ILE A 332 -28.98 10.52 18.30
C ILE A 332 -27.94 11.28 19.12
N LEU A 333 -28.23 12.53 19.48
CA LEU A 333 -27.49 13.27 20.49
C LEU A 333 -28.20 13.06 21.83
N GLN A 334 -27.60 12.27 22.71
CA GLN A 334 -28.21 11.84 23.96
C GLN A 334 -27.55 12.49 25.16
N ARG A 335 -28.34 13.13 26.03
CA ARG A 335 -27.88 13.48 27.38
C ARG A 335 -28.08 12.28 28.33
N ARG A 336 -27.03 11.91 29.07
CA ARG A 336 -27.07 10.79 30.03
C ARG A 336 -27.89 11.12 31.28
N ALA A 337 -27.81 12.36 31.75
CA ALA A 337 -28.60 12.91 32.86
C ALA A 337 -28.82 14.42 32.66
N GLY A 338 -29.86 14.99 33.28
CA GLY A 338 -30.25 16.41 33.10
C GLY A 338 -31.37 16.56 32.07
N ASN A 339 -31.66 17.78 31.59
CA ASN A 339 -32.59 18.04 30.47
C ASN A 339 -31.89 18.86 29.38
N TRP A 340 -32.46 18.93 28.18
CA TRP A 340 -31.93 19.79 27.11
C TRP A 340 -32.39 21.26 27.21
N ALA A 341 -33.28 21.61 28.13
CA ALA A 341 -33.91 22.93 28.20
C ALA A 341 -32.94 24.08 28.50
N THR A 342 -31.77 23.78 29.08
CA THR A 342 -30.69 24.77 29.31
C THR A 342 -29.73 24.90 28.12
N THR A 343 -29.84 24.01 27.12
CA THR A 343 -29.05 24.09 25.89
C THR A 343 -29.75 25.02 24.92
N THR A 344 -29.07 26.11 24.57
CA THR A 344 -29.50 27.04 23.53
C THR A 344 -28.50 26.98 22.39
N LEU A 345 -29.01 26.79 21.17
CA LEU A 345 -28.21 26.84 19.96
C LEU A 345 -28.54 28.15 19.24
N GLU A 346 -27.52 28.80 18.68
CA GLU A 346 -27.69 30.04 17.92
C GLU A 346 -26.89 29.98 16.62
N TYR A 347 -27.45 30.46 15.50
CA TYR A 347 -26.78 30.42 14.20
C TYR A 347 -26.32 29.00 13.84
N VAL A 348 -27.25 28.04 13.87
CA VAL A 348 -27.00 26.62 13.59
C VAL A 348 -27.90 26.12 12.46
N ALA A 349 -27.38 25.23 11.61
CA ALA A 349 -28.15 24.45 10.65
C ALA A 349 -28.20 22.98 11.09
N VAL A 350 -29.40 22.42 11.26
CA VAL A 350 -29.60 21.07 11.82
C VAL A 350 -30.36 20.18 10.82
N GLN A 351 -29.86 18.96 10.57
CA GLN A 351 -30.51 17.97 9.69
C GLN A 351 -30.38 16.55 10.24
N ASP A 352 -31.44 15.75 10.22
CA ASP A 352 -31.39 14.33 10.62
C ASP A 352 -30.79 14.17 12.06
N ILE A 353 -31.17 15.02 13.01
CA ILE A 353 -30.72 14.91 14.42
C ILE A 353 -31.92 14.69 15.36
N THR A 354 -31.81 13.65 16.18
CA THR A 354 -32.71 13.41 17.32
C THR A 354 -32.00 13.80 18.60
N PHE A 355 -32.50 14.82 19.29
CA PHE A 355 -32.07 15.11 20.66
C PHE A 355 -32.84 14.20 21.62
N SER A 356 -32.14 13.40 22.41
CA SER A 356 -32.78 12.45 23.34
C SER A 356 -32.23 12.59 24.75
N ASN A 357 -33.01 12.15 25.72
CA ASN A 357 -32.60 12.08 27.10
C ASN A 357 -33.20 10.82 27.71
N VAL A 358 -32.48 10.19 28.65
CA VAL A 358 -32.87 8.94 29.29
C VAL A 358 -34.22 9.04 30.02
N THR A 359 -34.67 10.27 30.38
CA THR A 359 -35.89 10.53 31.17
C THR A 359 -37.05 11.23 30.43
N GLY A 360 -36.91 11.55 29.14
CA GLY A 360 -38.05 11.94 28.27
C GLY A 360 -38.63 13.36 28.40
N ARG A 361 -37.91 14.38 28.92
CA ARG A 361 -38.40 15.78 28.93
C ARG A 361 -37.34 16.83 28.55
N GLY A 362 -37.78 17.81 27.75
CA GLY A 362 -37.10 19.08 27.43
C GLY A 362 -36.62 19.15 25.99
N ASP A 363 -37.16 20.10 25.20
CA ASP A 363 -36.71 20.36 23.83
C ASP A 363 -35.49 21.30 23.83
N VAL A 364 -34.53 21.07 22.93
CA VAL A 364 -33.47 22.07 22.65
C VAL A 364 -34.11 23.29 22.01
N LYS A 365 -33.71 24.50 22.42
CA LYS A 365 -34.11 25.72 21.72
C LYS A 365 -33.01 26.16 20.76
N ALA A 366 -33.34 26.32 19.48
CA ALA A 366 -32.47 26.92 18.49
C ALA A 366 -33.03 28.27 18.04
N SER A 367 -32.21 29.32 18.03
CA SER A 367 -32.55 30.66 17.53
C SER A 367 -31.66 31.08 16.37
N ASN A 368 -32.17 31.91 15.46
CA ASN A 368 -31.43 32.30 14.25
C ASN A 368 -30.89 31.05 13.50
N ALA A 369 -31.70 29.99 13.45
CA ALA A 369 -31.29 28.67 13.03
C ALA A 369 -32.08 28.17 11.83
N LEU A 370 -31.51 27.19 11.11
CA LEU A 370 -32.09 26.57 9.93
C LEU A 370 -32.49 25.12 10.22
N ASP A 371 -33.78 24.81 10.06
CA ASP A 371 -34.29 23.44 10.07
C ASP A 371 -34.20 22.84 8.66
N ARG A 372 -33.31 21.86 8.50
CA ARG A 372 -33.09 21.16 7.23
C ARG A 372 -33.82 19.81 7.16
N GLY A 373 -34.71 19.53 8.11
CA GLY A 373 -35.62 18.38 8.10
C GLY A 373 -35.18 17.17 8.91
N ASN A 374 -36.17 16.32 9.24
CA ASN A 374 -36.04 15.07 10.01
C ASN A 374 -35.37 15.24 11.40
N ASN A 375 -35.62 16.39 12.03
CA ASN A 375 -35.12 16.69 13.37
C ASN A 375 -36.20 16.38 14.42
N GLN A 376 -35.79 15.87 15.60
CA GLN A 376 -36.71 15.51 16.69
C GLN A 376 -36.27 16.15 18.02
N ASN A 377 -37.24 16.57 18.84
CA ASN A 377 -37.07 17.20 20.16
C ASN A 377 -36.22 18.48 20.17
N ILE A 378 -36.33 19.28 19.11
CA ILE A 378 -35.74 20.61 18.98
C ILE A 378 -36.84 21.59 18.53
N ARG A 379 -36.84 22.80 19.10
CA ARG A 379 -37.71 23.91 18.71
C ARG A 379 -36.89 24.99 18.05
N PHE A 380 -37.24 25.34 16.83
CA PHE A 380 -36.66 26.47 16.10
C PHE A 380 -37.50 27.72 16.37
N ALA A 381 -36.89 28.74 16.96
CA ALA A 381 -37.48 30.05 17.21
C ALA A 381 -36.80 31.09 16.31
N ASN A 382 -37.56 31.97 15.63
CA ASN A 382 -37.05 32.89 14.62
C ASN A 382 -36.33 32.15 13.48
N VAL A 383 -37.11 31.46 12.62
CA VAL A 383 -36.60 30.90 11.36
C VAL A 383 -36.01 32.05 10.54
N VAL A 384 -34.74 31.92 10.16
CA VAL A 384 -34.02 32.96 9.42
C VAL A 384 -34.65 33.07 8.04
N ALA A 385 -35.30 34.20 7.77
CA ALA A 385 -35.88 34.45 6.45
C ALA A 385 -34.79 34.47 5.38
N ALA A 386 -35.17 34.05 4.18
CA ALA A 386 -34.41 34.27 2.96
C ALA A 386 -33.94 35.74 2.87
N THR A 387 -32.64 35.96 2.72
CA THR A 387 -32.03 37.28 2.50
C THR A 387 -31.26 37.31 1.20
N ASP A 388 -30.97 38.51 0.68
CA ASP A 388 -30.13 38.72 -0.49
C ASP A 388 -28.83 39.43 -0.08
N LEU A 389 -27.69 38.92 -0.56
CA LEU A 389 -26.39 39.58 -0.49
C LEU A 389 -25.79 39.71 -1.89
N TYR A 390 -25.30 40.91 -2.18
CA TYR A 390 -24.68 41.29 -3.44
C TYR A 390 -23.19 41.47 -3.22
N TRP A 391 -22.38 40.91 -4.13
CA TRP A 391 -20.95 41.18 -4.14
C TRP A 391 -20.68 42.61 -4.59
N VAL A 392 -19.82 43.34 -3.88
CA VAL A 392 -19.45 44.74 -4.18
C VAL A 392 -17.94 44.96 -4.01
N GLY A 393 -17.39 46.04 -4.58
CA GLY A 393 -16.01 46.44 -4.36
C GLY A 393 -14.95 45.77 -5.26
N GLY A 394 -15.33 44.95 -6.24
CA GLY A 394 -14.40 44.36 -7.21
C GLY A 394 -13.69 43.11 -6.71
N SER A 395 -12.37 43.01 -6.88
CA SER A 395 -11.61 41.81 -6.44
C SER A 395 -11.57 41.72 -4.91
N GLY A 396 -11.70 40.50 -4.36
CA GLY A 396 -11.74 40.32 -2.92
C GLY A 396 -11.82 38.85 -2.48
N ARG A 397 -11.93 38.66 -1.18
CA ARG A 397 -12.06 37.35 -0.52
C ARG A 397 -13.51 37.11 -0.10
N TRP A 398 -14.02 35.89 -0.32
CA TRP A 398 -15.40 35.53 0.01
C TRP A 398 -15.74 35.82 1.48
N HIS A 399 -14.82 35.55 2.41
CA HIS A 399 -15.05 35.74 3.84
C HIS A 399 -14.74 37.15 4.33
N ASP A 400 -14.48 38.10 3.42
CA ASP A 400 -14.36 39.51 3.77
C ASP A 400 -15.74 40.17 3.69
N ALA A 401 -16.33 40.44 4.86
CA ALA A 401 -17.64 41.06 4.99
C ALA A 401 -17.75 42.44 4.31
N THR A 402 -16.62 43.11 4.04
CA THR A 402 -16.60 44.41 3.34
C THR A 402 -16.92 44.31 1.84
N HIS A 403 -17.05 43.09 1.31
CA HIS A 403 -17.48 42.84 -0.07
C HIS A 403 -18.96 42.44 -0.20
N TRP A 404 -19.74 42.46 0.90
CA TRP A 404 -21.15 42.03 0.89
C TRP A 404 -22.12 43.17 1.24
N ALA A 405 -23.04 43.49 0.33
CA ALA A 405 -24.09 44.49 0.50
C ALA A 405 -25.49 43.87 0.44
N SER A 406 -26.46 44.42 1.16
CA SER A 406 -27.87 43.96 1.12
C SER A 406 -28.65 44.44 -0.11
N THR A 407 -28.04 45.29 -0.95
CA THR A 407 -28.61 45.83 -2.19
C THR A 407 -27.54 45.92 -3.28
N SER A 408 -27.95 45.75 -4.54
CA SER A 408 -27.07 45.86 -5.71
C SER A 408 -26.33 47.20 -5.76
N GLY A 409 -24.99 47.15 -5.85
CA GLY A 409 -24.12 48.33 -5.87
C GLY A 409 -24.14 49.17 -4.58
N GLY A 410 -24.78 48.69 -3.51
CA GLY A 410 -24.90 49.39 -2.24
C GLY A 410 -23.58 49.44 -1.45
N THR A 411 -23.60 50.13 -0.31
CA THR A 411 -22.47 50.10 0.62
C THR A 411 -22.40 48.76 1.33
N ALA A 412 -21.18 48.25 1.52
CA ALA A 412 -20.95 47.04 2.29
C ALA A 412 -21.62 47.09 3.67
N SER A 413 -22.20 45.96 4.08
CA SER A 413 -22.94 45.84 5.32
C SER A 413 -22.00 46.00 6.51
N LYS A 414 -22.20 47.03 7.33
CA LYS A 414 -21.38 47.29 8.53
C LYS A 414 -21.50 46.20 9.62
N GLY A 415 -22.36 45.20 9.44
CA GLY A 415 -22.70 44.16 10.42
C GLY A 415 -21.84 42.89 10.39
N GLY A 416 -20.91 42.73 9.43
CA GLY A 416 -19.98 41.59 9.43
C GLY A 416 -20.56 40.25 8.96
N CYS A 417 -21.78 40.23 8.40
CA CYS A 417 -22.45 38.99 8.00
C CYS A 417 -21.93 38.46 6.64
N LEU A 418 -21.80 37.14 6.55
CA LEU A 418 -21.37 36.43 5.35
C LEU A 418 -22.55 35.62 4.78
N PRO A 419 -22.52 35.26 3.48
CA PRO A 419 -23.54 34.38 2.92
C PRO A 419 -23.64 33.04 3.66
N THR A 420 -24.87 32.61 3.93
CA THR A 420 -25.18 31.31 4.56
C THR A 420 -26.18 30.52 3.70
N LEU A 421 -26.58 29.31 4.13
CA LEU A 421 -27.61 28.51 3.44
C LEU A 421 -29.00 29.18 3.36
N THR A 422 -29.21 30.33 4.02
CA THR A 422 -30.44 31.12 3.91
C THR A 422 -30.31 32.34 2.99
N THR A 423 -29.09 32.63 2.50
CA THR A 423 -28.77 33.86 1.76
C THR A 423 -28.61 33.60 0.28
N ASN A 424 -29.37 34.30 -0.55
CA ASN A 424 -29.09 34.40 -1.98
C ASN A 424 -27.85 35.23 -2.22
N VAL A 425 -26.96 34.72 -3.04
CA VAL A 425 -25.77 35.43 -3.49
C VAL A 425 -25.98 35.91 -4.92
N HIS A 426 -25.72 37.20 -5.14
CA HIS A 426 -25.85 37.85 -6.44
C HIS A 426 -24.52 38.45 -6.89
N PHE A 427 -24.03 38.00 -8.04
CA PHE A 427 -23.02 38.70 -8.82
C PHE A 427 -23.71 39.36 -10.01
N ASP A 428 -23.78 40.69 -10.02
CA ASP A 428 -24.56 41.45 -11.00
C ASP A 428 -23.72 42.51 -11.72
N ALA A 429 -24.39 43.40 -12.45
CA ALA A 429 -23.75 44.45 -13.23
C ALA A 429 -22.96 45.47 -12.40
N ASN A 430 -23.30 45.61 -11.10
CA ASN A 430 -22.65 46.53 -10.18
C ASN A 430 -21.58 45.85 -9.30
N SER A 431 -21.41 44.53 -9.39
CA SER A 431 -20.44 43.78 -8.59
C SER A 431 -18.99 44.04 -8.99
N PHE A 432 -18.74 44.26 -10.29
CA PHE A 432 -17.38 44.36 -10.86
C PHE A 432 -17.25 45.59 -11.73
N ALA A 433 -16.29 46.46 -11.42
CA ALA A 433 -16.07 47.72 -12.13
C ALA A 433 -15.16 47.57 -13.36
N THR A 434 -14.32 46.54 -13.41
CA THR A 434 -13.33 46.32 -14.48
C THR A 434 -13.21 44.85 -14.85
N SER A 435 -12.74 44.57 -16.08
CA SER A 435 -12.61 43.21 -16.59
C SER A 435 -11.60 42.37 -15.81
N GLY A 436 -11.94 41.13 -15.49
CA GLY A 436 -11.00 40.16 -14.89
C GLY A 436 -10.82 40.27 -13.38
N GLN A 437 -11.68 41.01 -12.68
CA GLN A 437 -11.67 41.05 -11.22
C GLN A 437 -11.98 39.67 -10.62
N VAL A 438 -11.33 39.33 -9.49
CA VAL A 438 -11.30 37.97 -8.94
C VAL A 438 -11.94 37.93 -7.56
N VAL A 439 -12.91 37.03 -7.39
CA VAL A 439 -13.44 36.62 -6.09
C VAL A 439 -12.76 35.32 -5.67
N THR A 440 -12.09 35.34 -4.52
CA THR A 440 -11.35 34.19 -4.00
C THR A 440 -12.13 33.50 -2.89
N LEU A 441 -12.41 32.20 -3.07
CA LEU A 441 -12.88 31.30 -2.02
C LEU A 441 -11.72 31.00 -1.05
N ASP A 442 -11.58 31.83 -0.02
CA ASP A 442 -10.45 31.85 0.90
C ASP A 442 -10.66 30.98 2.15
N GLY A 443 -11.90 30.85 2.63
CA GLY A 443 -12.26 29.97 3.75
C GLY A 443 -12.47 28.51 3.35
N PRO A 444 -12.64 27.62 4.35
CA PRO A 444 -12.71 26.18 4.13
C PRO A 444 -14.06 25.72 3.57
N ASN A 445 -15.13 26.37 4.02
CA ASN A 445 -16.49 26.17 3.56
C ASN A 445 -17.07 27.55 3.26
N ALA A 446 -17.81 27.68 2.18
CA ALA A 446 -18.68 28.82 1.91
C ALA A 446 -20.09 28.30 1.66
N PHE A 447 -21.10 29.08 2.03
CA PHE A 447 -22.49 28.68 1.89
C PHE A 447 -23.32 29.76 1.22
N CYS A 448 -24.33 29.34 0.48
CA CYS A 448 -25.38 30.21 -0.05
C CYS A 448 -26.68 29.40 -0.17
N ARG A 449 -27.81 30.09 -0.22
CA ARG A 449 -29.08 29.49 -0.64
C ARG A 449 -29.05 29.30 -2.14
N ASP A 450 -29.26 30.38 -2.89
CA ASP A 450 -29.10 30.42 -4.35
C ASP A 450 -27.80 31.14 -4.71
N PHE A 451 -27.07 30.64 -5.72
CA PHE A 451 -25.88 31.29 -6.26
C PHE A 451 -26.18 31.80 -7.66
N ASP A 452 -26.49 33.09 -7.77
CA ASP A 452 -26.89 33.75 -9.01
C ASP A 452 -25.81 34.68 -9.53
N CYS A 453 -25.24 34.34 -10.69
CA CYS A 453 -24.28 35.15 -11.43
C CYS A 453 -24.81 35.56 -12.81
N ALA A 454 -26.10 35.39 -13.10
CA ALA A 454 -26.67 35.66 -14.42
C ALA A 454 -26.46 37.13 -14.82
N GLY A 455 -26.53 38.05 -13.85
CA GLY A 455 -26.32 39.48 -14.05
C GLY A 455 -24.86 39.91 -14.17
N ALA A 456 -23.89 39.02 -13.96
CA ALA A 456 -22.48 39.39 -13.87
C ALA A 456 -21.95 39.95 -15.21
N THR A 457 -21.36 41.13 -15.15
CA THR A 457 -20.68 41.79 -16.29
C THR A 457 -19.19 41.92 -16.02
N ASN A 458 -18.40 42.36 -17.02
CA ASN A 458 -16.95 42.57 -16.89
C ASN A 458 -16.13 41.31 -16.57
N ALA A 459 -16.52 40.17 -17.13
CA ALA A 459 -15.75 38.92 -17.12
C ALA A 459 -15.01 38.59 -15.80
N PRO A 460 -15.72 38.51 -14.66
CA PRO A 460 -15.09 38.22 -13.38
C PRO A 460 -14.59 36.78 -13.32
N ALA A 461 -13.71 36.49 -12.37
CA ALA A 461 -13.29 35.12 -12.05
C ALA A 461 -13.68 34.76 -10.62
N PHE A 462 -14.23 33.55 -10.42
CA PHE A 462 -14.46 32.96 -9.10
C PHE A 462 -13.59 31.72 -8.97
N GLY A 463 -12.68 31.71 -8.00
CA GLY A 463 -11.69 30.64 -7.86
C GLY A 463 -11.13 30.51 -6.45
N THR A 464 -10.22 29.56 -6.25
CA THR A 464 -9.42 29.42 -5.03
C THR A 464 -8.04 30.05 -5.24
N ALA A 465 -7.32 30.43 -4.19
CA ALA A 465 -5.97 30.97 -4.36
C ALA A 465 -5.04 29.91 -4.96
N ALA A 466 -4.03 30.33 -5.75
CA ALA A 466 -3.08 29.40 -6.37
C ALA A 466 -2.27 28.60 -5.33
N THR A 467 -2.08 29.18 -4.14
CA THR A 467 -1.40 28.57 -2.98
C THR A 467 -2.33 27.72 -2.11
N ASP A 468 -3.63 27.67 -2.41
CA ASP A 468 -4.56 26.85 -1.64
C ASP A 468 -4.37 25.38 -1.99
N LEU A 469 -3.95 24.63 -0.97
CA LEU A 469 -3.63 23.20 -1.07
C LEU A 469 -4.69 22.29 -0.42
N GLY A 470 -5.64 22.87 0.32
CA GLY A 470 -6.72 22.17 1.00
C GLY A 470 -7.96 22.02 0.13
N GLN A 471 -8.72 20.95 0.34
CA GLN A 471 -10.03 20.75 -0.28
C GLN A 471 -11.04 21.70 0.37
N LYS A 472 -11.75 22.46 -0.46
CA LYS A 472 -12.76 23.44 -0.03
C LYS A 472 -14.14 23.00 -0.46
N GLN A 473 -15.15 23.59 0.15
CA GLN A 473 -16.54 23.34 -0.20
C GLN A 473 -17.31 24.63 -0.47
N LEU A 474 -18.14 24.61 -1.52
CA LEU A 474 -19.23 25.55 -1.72
C LEU A 474 -20.56 24.82 -1.51
N GLY A 475 -21.21 25.08 -0.38
CA GLY A 475 -22.53 24.56 -0.04
C GLY A 475 -23.65 25.42 -0.62
N ILE A 476 -24.58 24.80 -1.35
CA ILE A 476 -25.70 25.48 -2.01
C ILE A 476 -27.00 24.90 -1.47
N GLY A 477 -27.88 25.74 -0.95
CA GLY A 477 -29.19 25.34 -0.43
C GLY A 477 -30.25 25.12 -1.53
N GLY A 478 -30.14 25.84 -2.64
CA GLY A 478 -31.13 25.90 -3.72
C GLY A 478 -30.46 25.82 -5.09
N SER A 479 -30.68 26.83 -5.93
CA SER A 479 -30.28 26.84 -7.34
C SER A 479 -28.88 27.41 -7.58
N LEU A 480 -28.24 26.91 -8.64
CA LEU A 480 -26.99 27.44 -9.18
C LEU A 480 -27.26 28.04 -10.55
N ILE A 481 -26.93 29.32 -10.73
CA ILE A 481 -27.06 30.03 -12.01
C ILE A 481 -25.74 30.74 -12.32
N LEU A 482 -24.91 30.14 -13.16
CA LEU A 482 -23.67 30.75 -13.64
C LEU A 482 -23.92 31.59 -14.90
N SER A 483 -22.91 32.39 -15.28
CA SER A 483 -22.89 33.18 -16.51
C SER A 483 -21.74 32.75 -17.40
N SER A 484 -21.94 32.77 -18.72
CA SER A 484 -20.88 32.46 -19.69
C SER A 484 -19.75 33.50 -19.69
N LYS A 485 -19.99 34.68 -19.09
CA LYS A 485 -18.98 35.72 -18.91
C LYS A 485 -18.12 35.48 -17.67
N LEU A 486 -18.59 34.69 -16.69
CA LEU A 486 -17.83 34.36 -15.49
C LEU A 486 -16.80 33.28 -15.82
N THR A 487 -15.57 33.41 -15.32
CA THR A 487 -14.64 32.28 -15.24
C THR A 487 -14.85 31.58 -13.90
N PHE A 488 -15.44 30.39 -13.90
CA PHE A 488 -15.70 29.63 -12.67
C PHE A 488 -14.70 28.48 -12.53
N SER A 489 -13.70 28.64 -11.67
CA SER A 489 -12.63 27.65 -11.47
C SER A 489 -12.22 27.45 -10.01
N PRO A 490 -13.16 27.32 -9.05
CA PRO A 490 -12.78 26.96 -7.69
C PRO A 490 -12.34 25.49 -7.64
N LYS A 491 -11.21 25.21 -6.97
CA LYS A 491 -10.82 23.84 -6.60
C LYS A 491 -11.59 23.39 -5.36
N ALA A 492 -12.92 23.39 -5.44
CA ALA A 492 -13.82 23.13 -4.33
C ALA A 492 -14.97 22.23 -4.77
N ASP A 493 -15.46 21.38 -3.87
CA ASP A 493 -16.66 20.58 -4.14
C ASP A 493 -17.92 21.43 -4.02
N LEU A 494 -18.86 21.17 -4.93
CA LEU A 494 -20.16 21.79 -4.89
C LEU A 494 -21.14 20.82 -4.22
N VAL A 495 -21.68 21.22 -3.08
CA VAL A 495 -22.56 20.37 -2.28
C VAL A 495 -23.93 21.01 -2.17
N PHE A 496 -24.90 20.42 -2.85
CA PHE A 496 -26.29 20.83 -2.80
C PHE A 496 -26.97 20.19 -1.59
N TYR A 497 -27.20 21.01 -0.58
CA TYR A 497 -27.72 20.64 0.73
C TYR A 497 -29.24 20.65 0.83
N GLY A 498 -29.92 21.32 -0.11
CA GLY A 498 -31.35 21.61 0.00
C GLY A 498 -31.68 22.65 1.07
N TYR A 499 -32.84 23.28 0.91
CA TYR A 499 -33.38 24.29 1.82
C TYR A 499 -34.81 23.93 2.22
N GLU A 500 -35.07 23.90 3.54
CA GLU A 500 -36.36 23.68 4.21
C GLU A 500 -37.17 22.42 3.78
N ALA A 501 -38.13 22.02 4.63
CA ALA A 501 -39.17 21.08 4.23
C ALA A 501 -40.12 21.76 3.24
N GLY A 502 -39.77 21.80 1.94
CA GLY A 502 -40.71 22.25 0.89
C GLY A 502 -40.17 23.10 -0.26
N ASN A 503 -38.86 23.13 -0.55
CA ASN A 503 -38.37 23.68 -1.83
C ASN A 503 -38.05 22.55 -2.83
N PRO A 504 -39.05 22.02 -3.57
CA PRO A 504 -38.93 20.74 -4.26
C PRO A 504 -38.18 20.81 -5.60
N ALA A 505 -37.75 21.98 -6.11
CA ALA A 505 -37.31 22.11 -7.51
C ALA A 505 -36.16 23.12 -7.71
N ALA A 506 -34.98 22.80 -7.18
CA ALA A 506 -33.76 23.54 -7.48
C ALA A 506 -33.32 23.32 -8.94
N THR A 507 -32.70 24.35 -9.53
CA THR A 507 -32.17 24.29 -10.90
C THR A 507 -30.66 24.51 -10.93
N VAL A 508 -29.99 23.91 -11.91
CA VAL A 508 -28.54 24.04 -12.10
C VAL A 508 -28.28 24.48 -13.54
N THR A 509 -27.69 25.66 -13.68
CA THR A 509 -27.22 26.24 -14.94
C THR A 509 -25.73 26.56 -14.80
N THR A 510 -24.90 25.87 -15.55
CA THR A 510 -23.43 26.07 -15.52
C THR A 510 -22.95 27.10 -16.53
N ALA A 511 -23.80 27.52 -17.47
CA ALA A 511 -23.51 28.41 -18.57
C ALA A 511 -22.25 28.02 -19.37
N GLY A 512 -22.03 26.71 -19.53
CA GLY A 512 -20.87 26.14 -20.24
C GLY A 512 -19.56 26.13 -19.43
N GLN A 513 -19.59 26.51 -18.14
CA GLN A 513 -18.41 26.45 -17.26
C GLN A 513 -18.08 25.01 -16.87
N ALA A 514 -16.79 24.68 -16.84
CA ALA A 514 -16.30 23.40 -16.33
C ALA A 514 -16.11 23.45 -14.82
N LEU A 515 -16.72 22.52 -14.09
CA LEU A 515 -16.54 22.41 -12.64
C LEU A 515 -15.32 21.52 -12.35
N LEU A 516 -14.41 22.01 -11.49
CA LEU A 516 -13.16 21.33 -11.13
C LEU A 516 -13.26 20.50 -9.85
N GLY A 517 -14.32 20.70 -9.06
CA GLY A 517 -14.64 19.83 -7.92
C GLY A 517 -15.58 18.71 -8.32
N ASN A 518 -15.91 17.87 -7.35
CA ASN A 518 -17.03 16.96 -7.48
C ASN A 518 -18.34 17.69 -7.16
N VAL A 519 -19.45 17.08 -7.53
CA VAL A 519 -20.80 17.60 -7.25
C VAL A 519 -21.57 16.59 -6.41
N TYR A 520 -22.22 17.05 -5.34
CA TYR A 520 -23.09 16.23 -4.50
C TYR A 520 -24.51 16.80 -4.46
N PHE A 521 -25.50 15.94 -4.63
CA PHE A 521 -26.91 16.21 -4.35
C PHE A 521 -27.35 15.43 -3.12
N ARG A 522 -27.69 16.14 -2.03
CA ARG A 522 -27.87 15.54 -0.70
C ARG A 522 -29.21 15.81 -0.04
N ALA A 523 -30.10 16.55 -0.69
CA ALA A 523 -31.37 16.94 -0.10
C ALA A 523 -32.40 15.83 -0.22
N ALA A 524 -32.76 15.20 0.89
CA ALA A 524 -33.89 14.30 0.96
C ALA A 524 -35.17 15.04 0.51
N GLY A 525 -35.90 14.47 -0.45
CA GLY A 525 -37.15 15.05 -0.99
C GLY A 525 -36.98 16.22 -1.98
N GLY A 526 -35.77 16.75 -2.18
CA GLY A 526 -35.51 17.80 -3.17
C GLY A 526 -35.37 17.26 -4.59
N THR A 527 -35.69 18.08 -5.60
CA THR A 527 -35.38 17.79 -7.01
C THR A 527 -34.34 18.79 -7.53
N TYR A 528 -33.33 18.29 -8.22
CA TYR A 528 -32.29 19.07 -8.90
C TYR A 528 -32.42 18.87 -10.40
N THR A 529 -32.79 19.92 -11.11
CA THR A 529 -33.04 19.88 -12.56
C THR A 529 -31.95 20.64 -13.30
N LEU A 530 -31.25 19.98 -14.23
CA LEU A 530 -30.30 20.66 -15.10
C LEU A 530 -31.03 21.51 -16.15
N LEU A 531 -30.53 22.72 -16.42
CA LEU A 531 -31.03 23.57 -17.50
C LEU A 531 -30.06 23.63 -18.69
N ASP A 532 -28.81 23.23 -18.50
CA ASP A 532 -27.80 23.05 -19.54
C ASP A 532 -26.88 21.86 -19.25
N ALA A 533 -25.90 21.62 -20.13
CA ALA A 533 -24.96 20.52 -19.99
C ALA A 533 -24.06 20.69 -18.75
N LEU A 534 -23.92 19.64 -17.95
CA LEU A 534 -23.04 19.61 -16.78
C LEU A 534 -21.69 19.00 -17.15
N LEU A 535 -20.62 19.78 -17.04
CA LEU A 535 -19.24 19.34 -17.31
C LEU A 535 -18.39 19.35 -16.04
N LEU A 536 -17.99 18.16 -15.56
CA LEU A 536 -17.01 17.99 -14.47
C LEU A 536 -15.66 17.59 -15.06
N ALA A 537 -14.72 18.54 -15.16
CA ALA A 537 -13.47 18.37 -15.92
C ALA A 537 -12.21 18.89 -15.20
N PRO A 538 -11.77 18.26 -14.10
CA PRO A 538 -10.59 18.70 -13.35
C PRO A 538 -9.24 18.27 -13.93
N GLY A 539 -9.24 17.67 -15.13
CA GLY A 539 -8.07 17.07 -15.76
C GLY A 539 -7.94 15.57 -15.49
N ALA A 540 -7.30 14.85 -16.42
CA ALA A 540 -7.23 13.38 -16.42
C ALA A 540 -6.53 12.78 -15.18
N THR A 541 -5.69 13.56 -14.50
CA THR A 541 -4.92 13.13 -13.32
C THR A 541 -5.56 13.52 -11.99
N SER A 542 -6.63 14.31 -12.01
CA SER A 542 -7.31 14.74 -10.79
C SER A 542 -8.23 13.64 -10.27
N PRO A 543 -8.30 13.44 -8.94
CA PRO A 543 -9.26 12.52 -8.32
C PRO A 543 -10.69 13.07 -8.24
N ASN A 544 -10.86 14.36 -8.50
CA ASN A 544 -12.16 15.03 -8.45
C ASN A 544 -12.92 14.90 -9.77
N GLY A 545 -14.13 15.44 -9.83
CA GLY A 545 -14.94 15.48 -11.06
C GLY A 545 -15.95 14.35 -11.16
N ARG A 546 -16.32 13.78 -10.02
CA ARG A 546 -17.37 12.76 -9.89
C ARG A 546 -18.70 13.40 -9.48
N LEU A 547 -19.79 12.76 -9.85
CA LEU A 547 -21.15 13.17 -9.52
C LEU A 547 -21.77 12.20 -8.52
N TYR A 548 -22.25 12.73 -7.39
CA TYR A 548 -22.87 11.99 -6.30
C TYR A 548 -24.31 12.41 -6.10
N VAL A 549 -25.23 11.46 -6.17
CA VAL A 549 -26.65 11.65 -5.83
C VAL A 549 -26.95 10.86 -4.56
N GLU A 550 -26.77 11.49 -3.39
CA GLU A 550 -26.96 10.81 -2.10
C GLU A 550 -28.44 10.70 -1.72
N ALA A 551 -29.24 11.73 -2.02
CA ALA A 551 -30.67 11.77 -1.66
C ALA A 551 -31.47 12.67 -2.62
N GLY A 552 -32.78 12.42 -2.72
CA GLY A 552 -33.69 13.22 -3.55
C GLY A 552 -33.74 12.77 -5.02
N THR A 553 -34.19 13.67 -5.89
CA THR A 553 -34.31 13.43 -7.33
C THR A 553 -33.27 14.23 -8.10
N PHE A 554 -32.42 13.55 -8.88
CA PHE A 554 -31.57 14.16 -9.88
C PHE A 554 -32.22 14.02 -11.26
N ASN A 555 -32.55 15.14 -11.90
CA ASN A 555 -33.16 15.21 -13.21
C ASN A 555 -32.23 15.89 -14.21
N THR A 556 -31.72 15.10 -15.16
CA THR A 556 -30.87 15.61 -16.25
C THR A 556 -31.63 16.52 -17.21
N ASN A 557 -32.96 16.44 -17.27
CA ASN A 557 -33.79 17.24 -18.16
C ASN A 557 -33.31 17.20 -19.63
N ASN A 558 -32.88 16.02 -20.09
CA ASN A 558 -32.31 15.77 -21.41
C ASN A 558 -30.97 16.46 -21.70
N GLN A 559 -30.32 17.06 -20.70
CA GLN A 559 -29.02 17.68 -20.83
C GLN A 559 -27.89 16.67 -20.70
N ASN A 560 -26.78 16.92 -21.39
CA ASN A 560 -25.60 16.06 -21.33
C ASN A 560 -24.87 16.20 -19.99
N VAL A 561 -24.35 15.09 -19.47
CA VAL A 561 -23.52 15.05 -18.27
C VAL A 561 -22.18 14.44 -18.62
N THR A 562 -21.09 15.15 -18.37
CA THR A 562 -19.73 14.61 -18.52
C THR A 562 -19.04 14.64 -17.16
N CYS A 563 -18.58 13.48 -16.69
CA CYS A 563 -17.89 13.37 -15.41
C CYS A 563 -16.91 12.19 -15.39
N GLN A 564 -16.12 12.08 -14.33
CA GLN A 564 -15.19 10.96 -14.16
C GLN A 564 -15.84 9.70 -13.60
N GLY A 565 -16.98 9.84 -12.94
CA GLY A 565 -17.75 8.75 -12.37
C GLY A 565 -19.08 9.23 -11.80
N PHE A 566 -20.03 8.31 -11.70
CA PHE A 566 -21.37 8.56 -11.19
C PHE A 566 -21.68 7.59 -10.05
N ALA A 567 -22.12 8.13 -8.92
CA ALA A 567 -22.54 7.35 -7.75
C ALA A 567 -23.92 7.83 -7.26
N SER A 568 -24.85 6.90 -7.02
CA SER A 568 -26.19 7.24 -6.54
C SER A 568 -26.64 6.33 -5.39
N GLY A 569 -27.33 6.90 -4.40
CA GLY A 569 -27.93 6.19 -3.26
C GLY A 569 -26.96 5.86 -2.11
N TYR A 570 -25.67 6.18 -2.24
CA TYR A 570 -24.70 6.01 -1.16
C TYR A 570 -24.59 7.28 -0.33
N ALA A 571 -24.47 7.13 0.99
CA ALA A 571 -24.17 8.23 1.90
C ALA A 571 -22.66 8.45 2.00
N ALA A 572 -22.20 9.70 1.96
CA ALA A 572 -20.79 10.00 2.22
C ALA A 572 -20.46 9.84 3.72
N THR A 573 -19.60 8.88 4.07
CA THR A 573 -19.12 8.63 5.45
C THR A 573 -17.80 9.28 5.79
N GLY A 574 -17.11 9.82 4.80
CA GLY A 574 -15.81 10.44 4.96
C GLY A 574 -15.90 11.95 5.06
N SER A 575 -14.81 12.52 5.54
CA SER A 575 -14.31 13.80 5.08
C SER A 575 -14.13 13.73 3.55
N VAL A 576 -15.19 14.09 2.84
CA VAL A 576 -15.22 14.38 1.40
C VAL A 576 -14.62 13.24 0.53
N PHE A 577 -15.50 12.34 0.06
CA PHE A 577 -15.28 11.15 -0.79
C PHE A 577 -14.48 9.99 -0.18
N THR A 578 -15.21 9.11 0.50
CA THR A 578 -15.04 7.68 0.23
C THR A 578 -16.44 7.17 -0.02
N THR A 579 -16.89 7.11 -1.28
CA THR A 579 -18.05 6.26 -1.54
C THR A 579 -17.65 4.86 -1.19
N GLY A 580 -18.34 4.28 -0.21
CA GLY A 580 -18.45 2.84 -0.04
C GLY A 580 -19.09 2.25 -1.28
N SER A 581 -18.32 2.18 -2.36
CA SER A 581 -18.58 1.28 -3.46
C SER A 581 -18.05 -0.12 -3.13
N SER A 582 -17.51 -0.37 -1.94
CA SER A 582 -17.47 -1.72 -1.39
C SER A 582 -18.85 -2.13 -0.89
N ALA A 583 -19.25 -3.39 -1.12
CA ALA A 583 -20.41 -4.00 -0.47
C ALA A 583 -20.40 -3.66 1.03
N GLY A 584 -21.38 -2.88 1.50
CA GLY A 584 -21.52 -2.50 2.92
C GLY A 584 -21.23 -1.04 3.31
N GLY A 585 -20.98 -0.11 2.37
CA GLY A 585 -21.07 1.33 2.69
C GLY A 585 -22.49 1.75 3.08
N PRO A 586 -22.71 2.79 3.89
CA PRO A 586 -24.07 3.17 4.23
C PRO A 586 -24.80 3.72 3.01
N VAL A 587 -26.00 3.20 2.83
CA VAL A 587 -26.95 3.63 1.82
C VAL A 587 -27.79 4.73 2.44
N SER A 588 -28.20 5.71 1.64
CA SER A 588 -29.17 6.70 2.10
C SER A 588 -30.45 5.99 2.55
N ALA A 589 -31.00 6.42 3.69
CA ALA A 589 -32.32 5.98 4.12
C ALA A 589 -33.44 6.77 3.42
N ALA A 590 -33.09 7.87 2.75
CA ALA A 590 -34.03 8.64 1.95
C ALA A 590 -34.19 8.03 0.54
N PRO A 591 -35.40 8.07 -0.05
CA PRO A 591 -35.59 7.67 -1.44
C PRO A 591 -34.71 8.48 -2.40
N VAL A 592 -34.12 7.80 -3.37
CA VAL A 592 -33.28 8.40 -4.41
C VAL A 592 -33.83 8.08 -5.79
N ARG A 593 -33.97 9.10 -6.63
CA ARG A 593 -34.43 8.96 -8.01
C ARG A 593 -33.44 9.62 -8.98
N VAL A 594 -33.11 8.92 -10.05
CA VAL A 594 -32.27 9.42 -11.14
C VAL A 594 -33.10 9.40 -12.42
N GLN A 595 -33.28 10.57 -13.05
CA GLN A 595 -34.04 10.72 -14.30
C GLN A 595 -33.09 11.17 -15.42
N LEU A 596 -32.80 10.25 -16.33
CA LEU A 596 -31.87 10.49 -17.44
C LEU A 596 -32.56 10.98 -18.71
N GLY A 597 -33.88 10.78 -18.88
CA GLY A 597 -34.59 11.24 -20.08
C GLY A 597 -33.89 10.79 -21.37
N SER A 598 -33.60 11.71 -22.28
CA SER A 598 -32.81 11.48 -23.51
C SER A 598 -31.35 11.96 -23.41
N SER A 599 -30.80 12.10 -22.20
CA SER A 599 -29.44 12.62 -21.98
C SER A 599 -28.34 11.68 -22.48
N SER A 600 -27.16 12.25 -22.76
CA SER A 600 -25.91 11.52 -22.86
C SER A 600 -25.10 11.69 -21.58
N VAL A 601 -24.76 10.58 -20.91
CA VAL A 601 -23.88 10.54 -19.75
C VAL A 601 -22.52 9.97 -20.16
N ALA A 602 -21.51 10.82 -20.26
CA ALA A 602 -20.15 10.46 -20.64
C ALA A 602 -19.24 10.34 -19.41
N LEU A 603 -18.70 9.14 -19.21
CA LEU A 603 -17.87 8.80 -18.05
C LEU A 603 -16.44 8.49 -18.47
N THR A 604 -15.47 9.19 -17.88
CA THR A 604 -14.04 8.94 -18.10
C THR A 604 -13.33 8.70 -16.75
N PRO A 605 -13.03 7.45 -16.37
CA PRO A 605 -12.48 7.13 -15.04
C PRO A 605 -11.27 7.99 -14.64
N ALA A 606 -11.20 8.40 -13.38
CA ALA A 606 -10.06 9.14 -12.80
C ALA A 606 -8.76 8.32 -12.85
N SER A 607 -7.60 8.98 -12.85
CA SER A 607 -6.30 8.31 -12.69
C SER A 607 -5.96 8.14 -11.20
N GLY A 608 -5.86 6.90 -10.71
CA GLY A 608 -5.15 6.57 -9.47
C GLY A 608 -5.98 6.53 -8.19
N ALA A 609 -5.55 5.67 -7.27
CA ALA A 609 -6.10 5.47 -5.93
C ALA A 609 -5.95 6.71 -5.04
N SER A 610 -6.88 7.64 -5.14
CA SER A 610 -6.87 8.88 -4.35
C SER A 610 -8.04 9.01 -3.37
N ASP A 611 -8.88 7.99 -3.22
CA ASP A 611 -9.71 7.84 -2.02
C ASP A 611 -9.08 6.76 -1.14
N VAL A 612 -8.08 7.17 -0.35
CA VAL A 612 -7.51 6.46 0.83
C VAL A 612 -7.45 4.92 0.73
N GLY A 613 -6.37 4.39 0.14
CA GLY A 613 -5.93 2.99 0.33
C GLY A 613 -6.75 1.90 -0.35
N VAL A 614 -6.20 1.30 -1.41
CA VAL A 614 -6.53 -0.06 -1.93
C VAL A 614 -8.02 -0.37 -2.23
N ARG A 615 -8.87 0.60 -2.56
CA ARG A 615 -10.30 0.35 -2.88
C ARG A 615 -10.61 0.54 -4.37
N LEU A 616 -11.51 -0.29 -4.89
CA LEU A 616 -12.02 -0.22 -6.28
C LEU A 616 -12.99 0.96 -6.41
N SER A 617 -12.63 2.02 -7.13
CA SER A 617 -13.56 3.09 -7.47
C SER A 617 -14.38 2.70 -8.70
N TYR A 618 -15.70 2.58 -8.53
CA TYR A 618 -16.60 2.24 -9.63
C TYR A 618 -16.82 3.44 -10.54
N THR A 619 -16.92 3.22 -11.85
CA THR A 619 -17.21 4.30 -12.82
C THR A 619 -18.69 4.63 -12.83
N TRP A 620 -19.53 3.60 -12.76
CA TRP A 620 -20.97 3.71 -12.54
C TRP A 620 -21.36 2.84 -11.34
N ASP A 621 -21.86 3.48 -10.28
CA ASP A 621 -22.34 2.82 -9.07
C ASP A 621 -23.69 3.35 -8.63
N VAL A 622 -24.64 2.45 -8.40
CA VAL A 622 -25.98 2.79 -7.96
C VAL A 622 -26.34 1.83 -6.84
N ALA A 623 -26.80 2.35 -5.70
CA ALA A 623 -27.20 1.53 -4.56
C ALA A 623 -28.53 0.82 -4.81
N ALA A 624 -28.75 -0.28 -4.10
CA ALA A 624 -30.05 -0.93 -4.06
C ALA A 624 -31.13 0.05 -3.54
N GLY A 625 -32.31 0.05 -4.14
CA GLY A 625 -33.42 0.93 -3.78
C GLY A 625 -33.47 2.28 -4.52
N VAL A 626 -32.44 2.63 -5.31
CA VAL A 626 -32.51 3.78 -6.22
C VAL A 626 -33.49 3.50 -7.35
N VAL A 627 -34.34 4.47 -7.68
CA VAL A 627 -35.21 4.40 -8.85
C VAL A 627 -34.53 5.09 -10.03
N LEU A 628 -34.17 4.32 -11.06
CA LEU A 628 -33.60 4.85 -12.31
C LEU A 628 -34.68 4.90 -13.40
N ASP A 629 -34.93 6.10 -13.91
CA ASP A 629 -35.65 6.32 -15.16
C ASP A 629 -34.64 6.60 -16.28
N ALA A 630 -34.34 5.57 -17.07
CA ALA A 630 -33.36 5.66 -18.13
C ALA A 630 -33.87 6.36 -19.40
N GLY A 631 -35.19 6.56 -19.58
CA GLY A 631 -35.76 7.11 -20.80
C GLY A 631 -35.16 6.52 -22.09
N THR A 632 -34.62 7.40 -22.95
CA THR A 632 -33.87 7.06 -24.17
C THR A 632 -32.38 7.41 -24.05
N SER A 633 -31.87 7.52 -22.82
CA SER A 633 -30.49 7.96 -22.55
C SER A 633 -29.42 7.02 -23.09
N THR A 634 -28.21 7.56 -23.21
CA THR A 634 -27.00 6.79 -23.51
C THR A 634 -25.95 7.02 -22.42
N ILE A 635 -25.44 5.95 -21.81
CA ILE A 635 -24.30 5.99 -20.90
C ILE A 635 -23.08 5.50 -21.69
N SER A 636 -22.13 6.40 -21.95
CA SER A 636 -20.88 6.09 -22.64
C SER A 636 -19.72 6.10 -21.67
N ILE A 637 -18.95 5.02 -21.65
CA ILE A 637 -17.83 4.82 -20.74
C ILE A 637 -16.55 4.72 -21.56
N ALA A 638 -15.63 5.66 -21.36
CA ALA A 638 -14.31 5.67 -21.98
C ALA A 638 -13.26 5.11 -21.02
N SER A 639 -12.02 4.94 -21.51
CA SER A 639 -10.87 4.67 -20.64
C SER A 639 -10.09 5.96 -20.36
N ASN A 640 -9.22 5.90 -19.36
CA ASN A 640 -8.22 6.94 -19.12
C ASN A 640 -6.84 6.44 -19.57
N PRO A 641 -6.28 6.98 -20.66
CA PRO A 641 -5.04 6.47 -21.25
C PRO A 641 -3.81 6.76 -20.38
N THR A 642 -3.90 7.65 -19.38
CA THR A 642 -2.75 8.07 -18.58
C THR A 642 -2.33 7.05 -17.52
N ARG A 643 -3.23 6.17 -17.04
CA ARG A 643 -2.94 5.19 -15.97
C ARG A 643 -3.63 3.83 -16.09
N ASN A 644 -4.26 3.50 -17.22
CA ASN A 644 -4.85 2.17 -17.50
C ASN A 644 -5.80 1.63 -16.39
N GLN A 645 -6.69 2.45 -15.82
CA GLN A 645 -7.66 1.95 -14.83
C GLN A 645 -8.88 1.28 -15.46
N PRO A 646 -9.31 0.10 -14.97
CA PRO A 646 -10.47 -0.59 -15.53
C PRO A 646 -11.75 0.17 -15.18
N ALA A 647 -12.60 0.37 -16.17
CA ALA A 647 -13.92 0.94 -15.94
C ALA A 647 -14.85 -0.12 -15.32
N PHE A 648 -15.35 0.13 -14.11
CA PHE A 648 -16.28 -0.78 -13.43
C PHE A 648 -17.71 -0.26 -13.51
N PHE A 649 -18.61 -1.13 -13.94
CA PHE A 649 -20.05 -0.88 -13.99
C PHE A 649 -20.76 -1.87 -13.07
N ARG A 650 -21.38 -1.38 -11.99
CA ARG A 650 -22.21 -2.24 -11.14
C ARG A 650 -23.59 -2.44 -11.78
N ALA A 651 -23.84 -3.65 -12.26
CA ALA A 651 -25.13 -4.13 -12.74
C ALA A 651 -25.81 -5.01 -11.66
N GLY A 652 -26.95 -5.62 -11.95
CA GLY A 652 -27.54 -6.63 -11.07
C GLY A 652 -28.25 -6.08 -9.83
N LEU A 653 -29.04 -5.02 -10.00
CA LEU A 653 -29.96 -4.46 -8.97
C LEU A 653 -31.42 -4.35 -9.47
N GLY A 654 -31.77 -5.03 -10.57
CA GLY A 654 -33.10 -4.93 -11.19
C GLY A 654 -33.36 -3.61 -11.94
N LEU A 655 -32.31 -2.81 -12.20
CA LEU A 655 -32.43 -1.54 -12.91
C LEU A 655 -32.47 -1.74 -14.43
N THR A 656 -33.24 -0.89 -15.11
CA THR A 656 -33.34 -0.86 -16.57
C THR A 656 -32.54 0.29 -17.14
N TYR A 657 -31.71 0.02 -18.14
CA TYR A 657 -30.88 0.96 -18.88
C TYR A 657 -31.29 0.95 -20.36
N ASN A 658 -31.22 2.10 -21.04
CA ASN A 658 -31.49 2.16 -22.48
C ASN A 658 -30.26 1.71 -23.29
N VAL A 659 -29.24 2.56 -23.43
CA VAL A 659 -27.98 2.21 -24.10
C VAL A 659 -26.80 2.39 -23.15
N VAL A 660 -25.98 1.36 -23.00
CA VAL A 660 -24.68 1.43 -22.32
C VAL A 660 -23.59 1.01 -23.29
N THR A 661 -22.59 1.87 -23.51
CA THR A 661 -21.50 1.63 -24.46
C THR A 661 -20.15 1.84 -23.81
N PHE A 662 -19.31 0.82 -23.84
CA PHE A 662 -17.88 0.94 -23.55
C PHE A 662 -17.16 1.31 -24.85
N THR A 663 -16.66 2.53 -24.92
CA THR A 663 -16.25 3.20 -26.16
C THR A 663 -14.81 2.96 -26.56
N ASP A 664 -13.96 2.49 -25.64
CA ASP A 664 -12.53 2.37 -25.92
C ASP A 664 -12.16 1.00 -26.53
N PRO A 665 -11.70 0.96 -27.79
CA PRO A 665 -11.18 -0.24 -28.42
C PRO A 665 -9.75 -0.59 -27.96
N ALA A 666 -9.03 0.22 -27.20
CA ALA A 666 -7.64 -0.07 -26.84
C ALA A 666 -7.41 -0.05 -25.32
N ALA A 667 -8.48 -0.24 -24.53
CA ALA A 667 -8.42 -0.10 -23.09
C ALA A 667 -7.29 -0.96 -22.49
N GLY A 668 -6.28 -0.31 -21.91
CA GLY A 668 -5.13 -0.96 -21.28
C GLY A 668 -5.50 -1.83 -20.07
N SER A 669 -6.75 -1.76 -19.62
CA SER A 669 -7.37 -2.66 -18.66
C SER A 669 -8.83 -2.95 -19.05
N LEU A 670 -9.27 -4.17 -18.76
CA LEU A 670 -10.57 -4.66 -19.22
C LEU A 670 -11.72 -3.95 -18.46
N PRO A 671 -12.63 -3.22 -19.15
CA PRO A 671 -13.88 -2.82 -18.53
C PRO A 671 -14.60 -4.04 -17.96
N THR A 672 -15.19 -3.87 -16.79
CA THR A 672 -15.78 -4.97 -16.02
C THR A 672 -17.20 -4.61 -15.58
N VAL A 673 -18.18 -5.41 -15.99
CA VAL A 673 -19.56 -5.38 -15.51
C VAL A 673 -19.69 -6.37 -14.35
N VAL A 674 -19.99 -5.87 -13.16
CA VAL A 674 -20.05 -6.69 -11.92
C VAL A 674 -21.44 -6.72 -11.31
N ALA A 675 -21.75 -7.80 -10.58
CA ALA A 675 -23.03 -7.92 -9.88
C ALA A 675 -23.11 -7.02 -8.64
N GLY A 676 -24.27 -6.42 -8.41
CA GLY A 676 -24.64 -5.65 -7.23
C GLY A 676 -25.29 -6.48 -6.12
N GLY A 677 -25.46 -7.80 -6.34
CA GLY A 677 -26.05 -8.73 -5.36
C GLY A 677 -27.58 -8.81 -5.36
N GLY A 678 -28.26 -8.15 -6.31
CA GLY A 678 -29.72 -8.18 -6.49
C GLY A 678 -30.17 -8.86 -7.80
N ALA A 679 -31.36 -8.49 -8.29
CA ALA A 679 -31.93 -9.00 -9.54
C ALA A 679 -31.10 -8.57 -10.77
N ALA A 680 -31.15 -9.33 -11.87
CA ALA A 680 -30.44 -9.00 -13.10
C ALA A 680 -30.75 -7.57 -13.61
N ALA A 681 -29.75 -6.88 -14.15
CA ALA A 681 -30.00 -5.60 -14.83
C ALA A 681 -30.59 -5.84 -16.21
N THR A 682 -31.45 -4.93 -16.68
CA THR A 682 -32.04 -4.99 -18.02
C THR A 682 -31.42 -3.90 -18.88
N PHE A 683 -30.90 -4.24 -20.06
CA PHE A 683 -30.36 -3.30 -21.03
C PHE A 683 -31.22 -3.30 -22.29
N GLY A 684 -31.51 -2.12 -22.84
CA GLY A 684 -31.88 -2.03 -24.26
C GLY A 684 -30.71 -2.55 -25.09
N GLN A 685 -29.57 -1.87 -24.99
CA GLN A 685 -28.33 -2.23 -25.67
C GLN A 685 -27.13 -2.18 -24.72
N LEU A 686 -26.27 -3.20 -24.81
CA LEU A 686 -24.94 -3.19 -24.19
C LEU A 686 -23.88 -3.44 -25.26
N ASN A 687 -23.02 -2.45 -25.49
CA ASN A 687 -22.05 -2.45 -26.58
C ASN A 687 -20.63 -2.35 -26.05
N PHE A 688 -19.72 -3.18 -26.57
CA PHE A 688 -18.30 -3.13 -26.25
C PHE A 688 -17.45 -2.90 -27.50
N ALA A 689 -16.76 -1.76 -27.57
CA ALA A 689 -15.77 -1.49 -28.61
C ALA A 689 -14.46 -2.28 -28.40
N GLY A 690 -14.20 -2.73 -27.18
CA GLY A 690 -13.02 -3.50 -26.79
C GLY A 690 -13.36 -4.78 -26.01
N SER A 691 -12.32 -5.46 -25.51
CA SER A 691 -12.43 -6.64 -24.65
C SER A 691 -13.09 -6.29 -23.30
N ALA A 692 -13.81 -7.23 -22.66
CA ALA A 692 -14.49 -6.95 -21.39
C ALA A 692 -14.68 -8.18 -20.48
N ASN A 693 -14.89 -7.93 -19.19
CA ASN A 693 -15.30 -8.92 -18.21
C ASN A 693 -16.77 -8.69 -17.80
N VAL A 694 -17.56 -9.75 -17.67
CA VAL A 694 -18.98 -9.70 -17.29
C VAL A 694 -19.28 -10.76 -16.22
N SER A 695 -19.30 -10.35 -14.96
CA SER A 695 -19.65 -11.22 -13.82
C SER A 695 -21.09 -11.03 -13.32
N ALA A 696 -21.86 -10.10 -13.90
CA ALA A 696 -23.28 -9.92 -13.61
C ALA A 696 -24.17 -10.72 -14.57
N SER A 697 -25.28 -11.24 -14.04
CA SER A 697 -26.39 -11.70 -14.87
C SER A 697 -27.21 -10.50 -15.37
N ASN A 698 -27.57 -10.49 -16.66
CA ASN A 698 -28.26 -9.38 -17.30
C ASN A 698 -29.38 -9.88 -18.24
N ALA A 699 -30.32 -9.00 -18.56
CA ALA A 699 -31.35 -9.17 -19.55
C ALA A 699 -31.19 -8.14 -20.68
N TYR A 700 -31.55 -8.50 -21.92
CA TYR A 700 -31.42 -7.67 -23.11
C TYR A 700 -32.74 -7.54 -23.85
N LEU A 701 -33.23 -6.31 -24.02
CA LEU A 701 -34.45 -6.01 -24.78
C LEU A 701 -34.16 -5.87 -26.28
N GLN A 702 -32.95 -5.45 -26.66
CA GLN A 702 -32.57 -5.28 -28.07
C GLN A 702 -31.27 -5.99 -28.42
N GLN A 703 -30.14 -5.69 -27.79
CA GLN A 703 -28.87 -6.32 -28.21
C GLN A 703 -27.75 -6.35 -27.15
N LEU A 704 -26.90 -7.37 -27.28
CA LEU A 704 -25.53 -7.42 -26.76
C LEU A 704 -24.56 -7.46 -27.95
N SER A 705 -23.65 -6.50 -28.05
CA SER A 705 -22.68 -6.39 -29.15
C SER A 705 -21.23 -6.53 -28.68
N LEU A 706 -20.51 -7.43 -29.34
CA LEU A 706 -19.10 -7.76 -29.10
C LEU A 706 -18.25 -7.45 -30.34
N ALA A 707 -17.12 -6.78 -30.18
CA ALA A 707 -16.23 -6.39 -31.29
C ALA A 707 -15.31 -7.53 -31.79
N ALA A 708 -14.88 -7.42 -33.05
CA ALA A 708 -13.95 -8.34 -33.73
C ALA A 708 -12.59 -8.45 -33.02
N GLY A 709 -11.99 -9.65 -33.01
CA GLY A 709 -10.65 -9.88 -32.46
C GLY A 709 -10.50 -9.63 -30.96
N ARG A 710 -11.61 -9.55 -30.20
CA ARG A 710 -11.61 -9.20 -28.76
C ARG A 710 -11.83 -10.40 -27.86
N VAL A 711 -11.54 -10.22 -26.56
CA VAL A 711 -11.69 -11.24 -25.53
C VAL A 711 -12.78 -10.85 -24.54
N TYR A 712 -13.75 -11.73 -24.33
CA TYR A 712 -14.86 -11.54 -23.40
C TYR A 712 -14.92 -12.69 -22.39
N ASN A 713 -14.86 -12.34 -21.10
CA ASN A 713 -14.97 -13.33 -20.02
C ASN A 713 -16.27 -13.14 -19.25
N PHE A 714 -17.12 -14.16 -19.28
CA PHE A 714 -18.37 -14.22 -18.52
C PHE A 714 -18.17 -15.11 -17.29
N TYR A 715 -18.26 -14.55 -16.09
CA TYR A 715 -17.99 -15.29 -14.85
C TYR A 715 -19.28 -15.64 -14.13
N ASN A 716 -19.67 -16.92 -14.16
CA ASN A 716 -20.83 -17.45 -13.43
C ASN A 716 -22.10 -16.58 -13.61
N SER A 717 -22.38 -16.17 -14.84
CA SER A 717 -23.45 -15.23 -15.16
C SER A 717 -24.44 -15.80 -16.17
N THR A 718 -25.68 -15.32 -16.09
CA THR A 718 -26.76 -15.64 -17.05
C THR A 718 -27.10 -14.39 -17.86
N GLN A 719 -27.05 -14.51 -19.18
CA GLN A 719 -27.39 -13.49 -20.15
C GLN A 719 -28.70 -13.89 -20.83
N THR A 720 -29.79 -13.18 -20.51
CA THR A 720 -31.14 -13.48 -21.02
C THR A 720 -31.52 -12.50 -22.12
N PHE A 721 -32.02 -12.99 -23.24
CA PHE A 721 -32.44 -12.19 -24.38
C PHE A 721 -33.95 -12.27 -24.53
N ASP A 722 -34.60 -11.15 -24.82
CA ASP A 722 -36.00 -11.16 -25.30
C ASP A 722 -36.11 -11.88 -26.66
N ALA A 723 -37.33 -12.25 -27.04
CA ALA A 723 -37.58 -13.04 -28.26
C ALA A 723 -37.02 -12.40 -29.54
N ASN A 724 -36.95 -11.06 -29.60
CA ASN A 724 -36.40 -10.32 -30.76
C ASN A 724 -35.01 -9.72 -30.49
N ALA A 725 -34.43 -9.93 -29.30
CA ALA A 725 -33.11 -9.40 -29.00
C ALA A 725 -32.01 -10.21 -29.70
N GLN A 726 -30.88 -9.55 -29.99
CA GLN A 726 -29.79 -10.14 -30.77
C GLN A 726 -28.49 -10.25 -29.95
N PHE A 727 -27.77 -11.34 -30.17
CA PHE A 727 -26.38 -11.48 -29.75
C PHE A 727 -25.48 -11.29 -30.97
N LEU A 728 -24.83 -10.13 -31.06
CA LEU A 728 -23.99 -9.78 -32.20
C LEU A 728 -22.52 -10.02 -31.84
N THR A 729 -21.94 -11.06 -32.43
CA THR A 729 -20.50 -11.36 -32.31
C THR A 729 -19.77 -10.81 -33.52
N GLY A 730 -18.83 -9.89 -33.33
CA GLY A 730 -18.10 -9.22 -34.41
C GLY A 730 -16.95 -10.02 -35.02
N GLY A 731 -16.84 -11.34 -34.82
CA GLY A 731 -15.73 -12.12 -35.37
C GLY A 731 -15.70 -12.14 -36.91
N ASP A 732 -14.50 -12.08 -37.49
CA ASP A 732 -14.29 -12.20 -38.94
C ASP A 732 -12.91 -12.82 -39.29
N CYS A 733 -12.57 -12.85 -40.58
CA CYS A 733 -11.28 -13.39 -41.07
C CYS A 733 -10.04 -12.56 -40.71
N SER A 734 -10.20 -11.36 -40.13
CA SER A 734 -9.11 -10.54 -39.58
C SER A 734 -8.87 -10.82 -38.09
N GLY A 735 -9.86 -11.35 -37.37
CA GLY A 735 -9.71 -11.72 -35.97
C GLY A 735 -10.89 -12.46 -35.35
N TYR A 736 -10.59 -13.59 -34.72
CA TYR A 736 -11.56 -14.37 -33.96
C TYR A 736 -11.94 -13.67 -32.64
N VAL A 737 -13.23 -13.66 -32.30
CA VAL A 737 -13.67 -13.25 -30.95
C VAL A 737 -13.51 -14.42 -29.98
N THR A 738 -12.96 -14.19 -28.79
CA THR A 738 -12.85 -15.22 -27.75
C THR A 738 -13.92 -14.99 -26.69
N ILE A 739 -14.76 -16.00 -26.43
CA ILE A 739 -15.84 -15.94 -25.44
C ILE A 739 -15.66 -17.09 -24.44
N ASN A 740 -15.30 -16.73 -23.20
CA ASN A 740 -15.04 -17.68 -22.13
C ASN A 740 -16.11 -17.59 -21.04
N GLY A 741 -16.71 -18.72 -20.65
CA GLY A 741 -17.62 -18.81 -19.50
C GLY A 741 -16.96 -18.88 -18.12
N GLY A 742 -15.67 -18.51 -18.01
CA GLY A 742 -14.91 -18.49 -16.76
C GLY A 742 -14.02 -19.71 -16.51
N THR A 743 -13.53 -19.83 -15.27
CA THR A 743 -12.65 -20.91 -14.79
C THR A 743 -13.44 -22.02 -14.10
N GLY A 744 -13.10 -23.29 -14.35
CA GLY A 744 -13.69 -24.46 -13.68
C GLY A 744 -14.80 -25.16 -14.49
N THR A 745 -15.72 -25.82 -13.78
CA THR A 745 -16.84 -26.61 -14.34
C THR A 745 -18.15 -25.84 -14.50
N VAL A 746 -18.23 -24.62 -13.95
CA VAL A 746 -19.41 -23.76 -14.00
C VAL A 746 -19.44 -23.04 -15.35
N ARG A 747 -20.60 -23.06 -16.01
CA ARG A 747 -20.79 -22.49 -17.35
C ARG A 747 -21.55 -21.16 -17.29
N ALA A 748 -21.14 -20.18 -18.08
CA ALA A 748 -21.98 -19.01 -18.33
C ALA A 748 -23.15 -19.42 -19.24
N THR A 749 -24.33 -18.85 -18.99
CA THR A 749 -25.55 -19.22 -19.73
C THR A 749 -26.03 -18.07 -20.61
N PHE A 750 -26.28 -18.34 -21.89
CA PHE A 750 -26.97 -17.47 -22.83
C PHE A 750 -28.35 -18.09 -23.10
N SER A 751 -29.44 -17.37 -22.81
CA SER A 751 -30.79 -17.90 -22.91
C SER A 751 -31.68 -17.00 -23.74
N GLN A 752 -32.36 -17.56 -24.76
CA GLN A 752 -33.33 -16.83 -25.58
C GLN A 752 -34.57 -17.69 -25.86
N PRO A 753 -35.80 -17.18 -25.60
CA PRO A 753 -37.05 -17.89 -25.90
C PRO A 753 -37.28 -18.09 -27.40
N ALA A 754 -38.03 -19.14 -27.76
CA ALA A 754 -38.51 -19.34 -29.13
C ALA A 754 -39.61 -18.32 -29.52
N GLY A 755 -39.85 -18.15 -30.83
CA GLY A 755 -41.00 -17.38 -31.34
C GLY A 755 -40.72 -15.91 -31.70
N GLY A 756 -39.44 -15.51 -31.77
CA GLY A 756 -39.04 -14.19 -32.30
C GLY A 756 -39.32 -14.01 -33.79
N THR A 757 -39.55 -12.78 -34.23
CA THR A 757 -39.73 -12.39 -35.64
C THR A 757 -38.41 -12.13 -36.37
N SER A 758 -37.33 -11.91 -35.62
CA SER A 758 -35.97 -11.79 -36.14
C SER A 758 -35.20 -13.07 -35.86
N ALA A 759 -34.66 -13.70 -36.91
CA ALA A 759 -33.81 -14.88 -36.73
C ALA A 759 -32.55 -14.51 -35.93
N HIS A 760 -32.15 -15.39 -35.02
CA HIS A 760 -30.90 -15.19 -34.28
C HIS A 760 -29.70 -15.35 -35.24
N PRO A 761 -28.79 -14.37 -35.33
CA PRO A 761 -27.63 -14.48 -36.20
C PRO A 761 -26.64 -15.56 -35.69
N PRO A 762 -25.96 -16.30 -36.58
CA PRO A 762 -25.00 -17.31 -36.16
C PRO A 762 -23.79 -16.67 -35.48
N VAL A 763 -23.31 -17.30 -34.39
CA VAL A 763 -22.02 -16.95 -33.78
C VAL A 763 -20.92 -17.35 -34.76
N SER A 764 -20.22 -16.37 -35.33
CA SER A 764 -19.27 -16.58 -36.41
C SER A 764 -17.85 -16.18 -36.02
N TYR A 765 -16.85 -16.95 -36.48
CA TYR A 765 -15.42 -16.68 -36.24
C TYR A 765 -15.11 -16.44 -34.74
N ALA A 766 -15.53 -17.39 -33.90
CA ALA A 766 -15.37 -17.31 -32.46
C ALA A 766 -14.64 -18.54 -31.87
N ALA A 767 -13.90 -18.33 -30.79
CA ALA A 767 -13.42 -19.40 -29.91
C ALA A 767 -14.30 -19.44 -28.66
N LEU A 768 -15.03 -20.54 -28.47
CA LEU A 768 -16.03 -20.70 -27.40
C LEU A 768 -15.54 -21.70 -26.35
N ARG A 769 -15.68 -21.37 -25.06
CA ARG A 769 -15.35 -22.29 -23.96
C ARG A 769 -16.30 -22.13 -22.78
N ASN A 770 -16.73 -23.25 -22.19
CA ASN A 770 -17.56 -23.30 -20.97
C ASN A 770 -18.88 -22.51 -21.07
N LEU A 771 -19.58 -22.58 -22.20
CA LEU A 771 -20.84 -21.86 -22.44
C LEU A 771 -22.05 -22.80 -22.52
N THR A 772 -23.17 -22.38 -21.95
CA THR A 772 -24.47 -23.03 -22.13
C THR A 772 -25.38 -22.11 -22.93
N PHE A 773 -25.89 -22.58 -24.06
CA PHE A 773 -26.91 -21.89 -24.84
C PHE A 773 -28.28 -22.56 -24.62
N ALA A 774 -29.30 -21.78 -24.24
CA ALA A 774 -30.60 -22.27 -23.75
C ALA A 774 -31.78 -21.41 -24.26
N GLY A 775 -33.00 -21.73 -23.81
CA GLY A 775 -34.21 -20.94 -24.01
C GLY A 775 -35.13 -21.37 -25.16
N GLY A 776 -34.73 -22.30 -26.03
CA GLY A 776 -35.58 -22.82 -27.11
C GLY A 776 -35.36 -22.16 -28.49
N SER A 777 -34.57 -21.09 -28.57
CA SER A 777 -33.98 -20.60 -29.83
C SER A 777 -32.93 -21.59 -30.39
N GLN A 778 -32.71 -21.56 -31.71
CA GLN A 778 -31.66 -22.35 -32.38
C GLN A 778 -30.33 -21.56 -32.37
N TRP A 779 -29.33 -22.08 -31.66
CA TRP A 779 -28.00 -21.48 -31.59
C TRP A 779 -27.04 -22.22 -32.53
N VAL A 780 -26.44 -21.50 -33.48
CA VAL A 780 -25.49 -22.05 -34.45
C VAL A 780 -24.17 -21.30 -34.34
N ALA A 781 -23.07 -22.06 -34.29
CA ALA A 781 -21.71 -21.57 -34.40
C ALA A 781 -21.13 -21.95 -35.77
N SER A 782 -20.62 -20.98 -36.55
CA SER A 782 -20.04 -21.21 -37.87
C SER A 782 -18.60 -20.70 -37.91
N GLN A 783 -17.67 -21.48 -38.48
CA GLN A 783 -16.24 -21.13 -38.49
C GLN A 783 -15.69 -20.88 -37.07
N CYS A 784 -16.17 -21.66 -36.08
CA CYS A 784 -15.84 -21.48 -34.67
C CYS A 784 -15.05 -22.66 -34.10
N PHE A 785 -14.29 -22.40 -33.04
CA PHE A 785 -13.62 -23.42 -32.24
C PHE A 785 -14.45 -23.82 -31.03
N ASP A 786 -14.66 -25.12 -30.86
CA ASP A 786 -15.13 -25.70 -29.59
C ASP A 786 -13.92 -26.00 -28.70
N ASN A 787 -13.57 -25.04 -27.83
CA ASN A 787 -12.46 -25.21 -26.87
C ASN A 787 -12.90 -25.97 -25.60
N GLY A 788 -14.04 -26.68 -25.66
CA GLY A 788 -14.54 -27.56 -24.61
C GLY A 788 -15.55 -26.92 -23.67
N GLY A 789 -16.39 -27.76 -23.07
CA GLY A 789 -17.37 -27.35 -22.06
C GLY A 789 -18.59 -26.58 -22.60
N ASN A 790 -18.81 -26.57 -23.92
CA ASN A 790 -19.95 -25.91 -24.54
C ASN A 790 -21.18 -26.87 -24.64
N SER A 791 -22.39 -26.33 -24.54
CA SER A 791 -23.65 -27.10 -24.74
C SER A 791 -24.77 -26.25 -25.29
N GLY A 792 -25.71 -26.87 -26.01
CA GLY A 792 -26.91 -26.21 -26.54
C GLY A 792 -26.68 -25.35 -27.78
N ILE A 793 -25.49 -25.46 -28.40
CA ILE A 793 -25.10 -24.80 -29.65
C ILE A 793 -24.58 -25.84 -30.65
N THR A 794 -24.90 -25.68 -31.93
CA THR A 794 -24.44 -26.56 -33.01
C THR A 794 -23.27 -25.93 -33.76
N PHE A 795 -22.12 -26.61 -33.80
CA PHE A 795 -20.96 -26.17 -34.59
C PHE A 795 -21.05 -26.66 -36.03
N THR A 796 -20.82 -25.75 -36.97
CA THR A 796 -20.85 -25.99 -38.42
C THR A 796 -19.57 -25.41 -39.04
N ASN A 797 -19.04 -26.08 -40.07
CA ASN A 797 -17.84 -25.66 -40.81
C ASN A 797 -16.64 -25.31 -39.88
N PRO A 798 -16.15 -26.26 -39.04
CA PRO A 798 -15.02 -25.99 -38.16
C PRO A 798 -13.75 -25.66 -38.97
N PRO A 799 -12.88 -24.76 -38.48
CA PRO A 799 -11.62 -24.44 -39.15
C PRO A 799 -10.70 -25.67 -39.30
N ALA A 800 -10.00 -25.79 -40.43
CA ALA A 800 -9.04 -26.87 -40.72
C ALA A 800 -7.59 -26.40 -40.54
N PRO A 801 -6.63 -27.28 -40.18
CA PRO A 801 -5.21 -26.93 -40.07
C PRO A 801 -4.59 -26.52 -41.41
N ARG A 802 -3.78 -25.45 -41.41
CA ARG A 802 -3.07 -24.94 -42.60
C ARG A 802 -1.58 -24.70 -42.30
N ASN A 803 -0.78 -24.60 -43.36
CA ASN A 803 0.53 -23.96 -43.30
C ASN A 803 0.40 -22.57 -43.90
N LEU A 804 0.69 -21.53 -43.12
CA LEU A 804 0.55 -20.14 -43.51
C LEU A 804 1.91 -19.47 -43.57
N TYR A 805 2.16 -18.79 -44.69
CA TYR A 805 3.39 -18.08 -44.98
C TYR A 805 3.12 -16.58 -44.94
N TRP A 806 3.98 -15.83 -44.26
CA TRP A 806 3.96 -14.38 -44.31
C TRP A 806 4.53 -13.88 -45.66
N VAL A 807 3.83 -12.96 -46.32
CA VAL A 807 4.21 -12.38 -47.61
C VAL A 807 4.03 -10.86 -47.62
N GLY A 808 4.75 -10.16 -48.51
CA GLY A 808 4.54 -8.73 -48.74
C GLY A 808 5.33 -7.77 -47.83
N ASN A 809 6.45 -8.19 -47.24
CA ASN A 809 7.32 -7.36 -46.38
C ASN A 809 6.67 -6.97 -45.04
N GLY A 810 6.86 -5.73 -44.55
CA GLY A 810 6.27 -5.29 -43.26
C GLY A 810 4.75 -5.12 -43.35
N GLY A 811 4.06 -5.22 -42.20
CA GLY A 811 2.59 -5.18 -42.17
C GLY A 811 1.99 -5.53 -40.81
N ARG A 812 0.66 -5.54 -40.74
CA ARG A 812 -0.12 -5.93 -39.55
C ARG A 812 -0.44 -7.41 -39.57
N TRP A 813 -0.25 -8.10 -38.45
CA TRP A 813 -0.58 -9.51 -38.30
C TRP A 813 -2.04 -9.80 -38.61
N SER A 814 -2.95 -8.89 -38.23
CA SER A 814 -4.39 -9.03 -38.45
C SER A 814 -4.84 -8.84 -39.90
N ASP A 815 -3.96 -8.43 -40.82
CA ASP A 815 -4.33 -8.16 -42.21
C ASP A 815 -4.23 -9.43 -43.09
N PRO A 816 -5.36 -9.95 -43.62
CA PRO A 816 -5.37 -11.11 -44.51
C PRO A 816 -4.49 -10.93 -45.77
N ALA A 817 -4.18 -9.70 -46.19
CA ALA A 817 -3.34 -9.41 -47.34
C ALA A 817 -1.85 -9.76 -47.15
N HIS A 818 -1.45 -10.22 -45.96
CA HIS A 818 -0.09 -10.69 -45.67
C HIS A 818 0.04 -12.20 -45.48
N TRP A 819 -1.06 -12.95 -45.59
CA TRP A 819 -1.06 -14.40 -45.39
C TRP A 819 -1.32 -15.16 -46.69
N ALA A 820 -0.49 -16.18 -46.95
CA ALA A 820 -0.58 -17.07 -48.12
C ALA A 820 -0.49 -18.55 -47.72
N LEU A 821 -0.99 -19.45 -48.59
CA LEU A 821 -0.93 -20.91 -48.41
C LEU A 821 0.39 -21.54 -48.90
N SER A 822 1.26 -20.76 -49.52
CA SER A 822 2.58 -21.18 -50.00
C SER A 822 3.59 -20.03 -49.87
N SER A 823 4.88 -20.37 -49.73
CA SER A 823 5.98 -19.40 -49.68
C SER A 823 5.99 -18.51 -50.93
N GLY A 824 5.96 -17.18 -50.74
CA GLY A 824 5.88 -16.20 -51.83
C GLY A 824 4.58 -16.23 -52.67
N GLY A 825 3.56 -16.97 -52.22
CA GLY A 825 2.29 -17.16 -52.94
C GLY A 825 1.34 -15.96 -52.87
N THR A 826 0.17 -16.12 -53.48
CA THR A 826 -0.90 -15.09 -53.47
C THR A 826 -1.47 -14.92 -52.05
N ALA A 827 -1.56 -13.67 -51.61
CA ALA A 827 -2.12 -13.33 -50.30
C ALA A 827 -3.66 -13.23 -50.31
N GLY A 828 -4.27 -13.04 -49.12
CA GLY A 828 -5.72 -12.84 -48.97
C GLY A 828 -6.44 -13.99 -48.28
N VAL A 829 -5.73 -14.85 -47.53
CA VAL A 829 -6.37 -15.88 -46.70
C VAL A 829 -6.54 -15.42 -45.25
N CYS A 830 -7.52 -15.99 -44.55
CA CYS A 830 -7.81 -15.63 -43.16
C CYS A 830 -6.59 -15.85 -42.26
N VAL A 831 -6.41 -14.94 -41.30
CA VAL A 831 -5.25 -14.90 -40.39
C VAL A 831 -5.02 -16.23 -39.65
N PRO A 832 -3.80 -16.49 -39.15
CA PRO A 832 -3.50 -17.72 -38.43
C PRO A 832 -4.38 -17.93 -37.19
N ASN A 833 -4.71 -19.20 -36.94
CA ASN A 833 -5.43 -19.66 -35.76
C ASN A 833 -4.67 -20.83 -35.09
N GLN A 834 -5.18 -21.31 -33.95
CA GLN A 834 -4.55 -22.35 -33.11
C GLN A 834 -4.18 -23.68 -33.81
N LEU A 835 -4.70 -23.96 -35.01
CA LEU A 835 -4.39 -25.16 -35.78
C LEU A 835 -3.28 -24.95 -36.83
N ASP A 836 -2.95 -23.71 -37.16
CA ASP A 836 -2.08 -23.37 -38.29
C ASP A 836 -0.61 -23.31 -37.90
N ASN A 837 0.27 -23.85 -38.75
CA ASN A 837 1.70 -23.56 -38.65
C ASN A 837 1.99 -22.24 -39.35
N VAL A 838 2.70 -21.34 -38.69
CA VAL A 838 3.10 -20.03 -39.21
C VAL A 838 4.58 -20.03 -39.52
N LEU A 839 4.90 -19.71 -40.77
CA LEU A 839 6.26 -19.74 -41.30
C LEU A 839 6.65 -18.35 -41.82
N PHE A 840 7.72 -17.83 -41.26
CA PHE A 840 8.48 -16.71 -41.82
C PHE A 840 9.76 -17.27 -42.43
N ASP A 841 9.93 -17.08 -43.73
CA ASP A 841 11.04 -17.64 -44.50
C ASP A 841 11.76 -16.56 -45.33
N ALA A 842 12.63 -17.00 -46.24
CA ALA A 842 13.42 -16.10 -47.06
C ALA A 842 12.57 -15.24 -48.04
N GLN A 843 11.36 -15.68 -48.39
CA GLN A 843 10.44 -14.93 -49.26
C GLN A 843 9.50 -14.00 -48.48
N SER A 844 9.47 -14.09 -47.14
CA SER A 844 8.67 -13.20 -46.30
C SER A 844 9.16 -11.73 -46.33
N PHE A 845 10.47 -11.51 -46.49
CA PHE A 845 11.09 -10.20 -46.49
C PHE A 845 12.06 -10.03 -47.66
N THR A 846 11.65 -9.27 -48.65
CA THR A 846 12.47 -8.90 -49.84
C THR A 846 13.35 -7.67 -49.60
N THR A 847 13.06 -6.90 -48.54
CA THR A 847 13.80 -5.70 -48.14
C THR A 847 14.25 -5.77 -46.68
N ALA A 848 15.32 -5.05 -46.34
CA ALA A 848 15.88 -5.03 -44.98
C ALA A 848 15.02 -4.25 -43.98
N ASN A 849 15.11 -4.64 -42.70
CA ASN A 849 14.54 -3.95 -41.54
C ASN A 849 13.01 -3.72 -41.62
N GLN A 850 12.29 -4.69 -42.20
CA GLN A 850 10.83 -4.65 -42.23
C GLN A 850 10.24 -4.99 -40.85
N THR A 851 9.09 -4.40 -40.53
CA THR A 851 8.41 -4.61 -39.25
C THR A 851 7.09 -5.33 -39.45
N VAL A 852 6.91 -6.44 -38.75
CA VAL A 852 5.65 -7.15 -38.59
C VAL A 852 5.06 -6.73 -37.25
N VAL A 853 3.87 -6.13 -37.27
CA VAL A 853 3.18 -5.64 -36.07
C VAL A 853 2.13 -6.66 -35.65
N GLN A 854 2.34 -7.31 -34.51
CA GLN A 854 1.33 -8.12 -33.84
C GLN A 854 0.30 -7.19 -33.17
N ASP A 855 -0.75 -6.87 -33.91
CA ASP A 855 -1.78 -5.89 -33.55
C ASP A 855 -3.07 -6.51 -33.00
N ALA A 856 -3.20 -7.84 -33.07
CA ALA A 856 -4.34 -8.55 -32.51
C ALA A 856 -4.28 -8.63 -30.97
N VAL A 857 -5.42 -8.52 -30.28
CA VAL A 857 -5.46 -8.72 -28.81
C VAL A 857 -4.96 -10.12 -28.42
N MET A 858 -5.25 -11.12 -29.26
CA MET A 858 -4.72 -12.47 -29.12
C MET A 858 -4.45 -13.08 -30.50
N ALA A 859 -3.19 -13.04 -30.95
CA ALA A 859 -2.73 -13.83 -32.09
C ALA A 859 -2.53 -15.29 -31.66
N ALA A 860 -2.92 -16.25 -32.50
CA ALA A 860 -2.79 -17.67 -32.19
C ALA A 860 -2.21 -18.45 -33.37
N CYS A 861 -1.36 -19.44 -33.07
CA CYS A 861 -0.92 -20.43 -34.06
C CYS A 861 -0.55 -21.75 -33.39
N ARG A 862 -0.54 -22.84 -34.16
CA ARG A 862 0.00 -24.13 -33.71
C ARG A 862 1.50 -24.03 -33.48
N SER A 863 2.27 -23.56 -34.44
CA SER A 863 3.73 -23.40 -34.30
C SER A 863 4.19 -22.18 -35.07
N LEU A 864 5.19 -21.47 -34.54
CA LEU A 864 5.72 -20.26 -35.14
C LEU A 864 7.21 -20.42 -35.39
N SER A 865 7.61 -20.34 -36.66
CA SER A 865 9.01 -20.47 -37.08
C SER A 865 9.49 -19.26 -37.86
N TRP A 866 10.56 -18.64 -37.36
CA TRP A 866 11.34 -17.60 -38.04
C TRP A 866 12.70 -18.12 -38.51
N ALA A 867 12.95 -19.44 -38.39
CA ALA A 867 14.28 -20.04 -38.51
C ALA A 867 15.01 -19.74 -39.84
N SER A 868 14.26 -19.47 -40.91
CA SER A 868 14.81 -19.22 -42.25
C SER A 868 14.73 -17.74 -42.68
N THR A 869 14.51 -16.82 -41.74
CA THR A 869 14.40 -15.39 -42.06
C THR A 869 15.74 -14.73 -42.33
N THR A 870 15.76 -13.89 -43.37
CA THR A 870 16.89 -13.03 -43.73
C THR A 870 16.47 -11.56 -43.57
N ASN A 871 17.36 -10.60 -43.85
CA ASN A 871 17.02 -9.17 -43.95
C ASN A 871 16.64 -8.45 -42.63
N ALA A 872 17.00 -9.00 -41.48
CA ALA A 872 16.87 -8.38 -40.16
C ALA A 872 15.48 -7.78 -39.81
N PRO A 873 14.39 -8.56 -39.95
CA PRO A 873 13.05 -8.08 -39.67
C PRO A 873 12.80 -7.89 -38.17
N THR A 874 11.84 -7.05 -37.83
CA THR A 874 11.38 -6.79 -36.47
C THR A 874 9.98 -7.38 -36.27
N PHE A 875 9.76 -8.13 -35.19
CA PHE A 875 8.42 -8.55 -34.78
C PHE A 875 7.99 -7.78 -33.52
N SER A 876 7.11 -6.80 -33.67
CA SER A 876 6.74 -5.86 -32.60
C SER A 876 5.29 -6.05 -32.16
N GLY A 877 4.99 -5.80 -30.88
CA GLY A 877 3.63 -5.84 -30.35
C GLY A 877 3.52 -5.10 -29.01
N GLU A 878 2.40 -4.42 -28.78
CA GLU A 878 2.16 -3.67 -27.54
C GLU A 878 1.85 -4.60 -26.35
N ALA A 879 1.99 -4.09 -25.13
CA ALA A 879 1.80 -4.90 -23.91
C ALA A 879 0.38 -5.50 -23.76
N ALA A 880 -0.62 -4.91 -24.42
CA ALA A 880 -2.00 -5.39 -24.41
C ALA A 880 -2.23 -6.62 -25.31
N ASN A 881 -1.35 -6.85 -26.29
CA ASN A 881 -1.52 -7.88 -27.31
C ASN A 881 -0.80 -9.17 -26.91
N ARG A 882 -1.43 -10.33 -27.11
CA ARG A 882 -0.92 -11.63 -26.69
C ARG A 882 -0.64 -12.55 -27.87
N LEU A 883 0.32 -13.46 -27.71
CA LEU A 883 0.67 -14.49 -28.68
C LEU A 883 0.51 -15.89 -28.07
N ALA A 884 -0.44 -16.68 -28.57
CA ALA A 884 -0.70 -18.05 -28.13
C ALA A 884 -0.12 -19.08 -29.12
N ILE A 885 0.76 -19.95 -28.62
CA ILE A 885 1.46 -20.98 -29.39
C ILE A 885 1.09 -22.36 -28.83
N TYR A 886 0.52 -23.25 -29.65
CA TYR A 886 0.09 -24.59 -29.23
C TYR A 886 1.13 -25.69 -29.51
N GLY A 887 2.36 -25.31 -29.86
CA GLY A 887 3.42 -26.17 -30.36
C GLY A 887 4.78 -25.50 -30.20
N SER A 888 5.68 -25.63 -31.19
CA SER A 888 7.04 -25.09 -31.07
C SER A 888 7.12 -23.61 -31.44
N LEU A 889 8.01 -22.87 -30.76
CA LEU A 889 8.35 -21.49 -31.05
C LEU A 889 9.85 -21.40 -31.38
N THR A 890 10.18 -20.95 -32.58
CA THR A 890 11.56 -20.82 -33.06
C THR A 890 11.81 -19.41 -33.58
N TRP A 891 12.57 -18.62 -32.82
CA TRP A 891 13.09 -17.34 -33.30
C TRP A 891 14.34 -17.51 -34.16
N SER A 892 14.80 -16.40 -34.76
CA SER A 892 16.07 -16.33 -35.47
C SER A 892 17.04 -15.37 -34.78
N ALA A 893 18.34 -15.63 -34.91
CA ALA A 893 19.37 -14.69 -34.49
C ALA A 893 19.43 -13.43 -35.37
N THR A 894 18.89 -13.52 -36.61
CA THR A 894 18.88 -12.41 -37.56
C THR A 894 17.75 -11.42 -37.33
N MET A 895 16.67 -11.80 -36.64
CA MET A 895 15.51 -10.92 -36.39
C MET A 895 15.70 -10.04 -35.14
N ARG A 896 14.73 -9.15 -34.89
CA ARG A 896 14.56 -8.43 -33.62
C ARG A 896 13.17 -8.72 -33.06
N GLN A 897 13.08 -9.44 -31.94
CA GLN A 897 11.81 -9.62 -31.23
C GLN A 897 11.58 -8.40 -30.32
N GLN A 898 10.42 -7.77 -30.45
CA GLN A 898 9.97 -6.60 -29.68
C GLN A 898 8.51 -6.75 -29.23
N LEU A 899 8.09 -7.97 -28.86
CA LEU A 899 6.77 -8.17 -28.26
C LEU A 899 6.84 -7.79 -26.79
N LEU A 900 6.01 -6.83 -26.40
CA LEU A 900 5.89 -6.37 -25.01
C LEU A 900 4.78 -7.11 -24.25
N GLY A 901 3.84 -7.73 -24.96
CA GLY A 901 2.74 -8.48 -24.36
C GLY A 901 3.05 -9.97 -24.12
N GLU A 902 2.10 -10.66 -23.50
CA GLU A 902 2.27 -12.04 -23.04
C GLU A 902 2.38 -13.05 -24.20
N THR A 903 3.39 -13.91 -24.14
CA THR A 903 3.51 -15.11 -24.98
C THR A 903 3.04 -16.33 -24.17
N LEU A 904 2.00 -17.03 -24.65
CA LEU A 904 1.44 -18.22 -24.03
C LEU A 904 1.86 -19.47 -24.80
N LEU A 905 2.48 -20.42 -24.12
CA LEU A 905 2.78 -21.76 -24.63
C LEU A 905 1.70 -22.72 -24.11
N LEU A 906 0.77 -23.09 -24.98
CA LEU A 906 -0.46 -23.83 -24.67
C LEU A 906 -0.42 -25.31 -25.09
N GLY A 907 0.67 -25.75 -25.73
CA GLY A 907 0.92 -27.15 -26.09
C GLY A 907 2.41 -27.51 -26.00
N GLY A 908 2.76 -28.76 -26.30
CA GLY A 908 4.14 -29.25 -26.19
C GLY A 908 5.02 -28.88 -27.37
N GLY A 909 6.33 -28.76 -27.13
CA GLY A 909 7.29 -28.39 -28.17
C GLY A 909 8.61 -27.88 -27.63
N THR A 910 9.40 -27.28 -28.52
CA THR A 910 10.68 -26.68 -28.18
C THR A 910 10.58 -25.16 -28.26
N LEU A 911 11.19 -24.48 -27.29
CA LEU A 911 11.39 -23.03 -27.29
C LEU A 911 12.84 -22.73 -27.68
N THR A 912 13.03 -22.08 -28.83
CA THR A 912 14.34 -21.59 -29.29
C THR A 912 14.32 -20.07 -29.32
N SER A 913 15.05 -19.46 -28.38
CA SER A 913 15.11 -18.00 -28.23
C SER A 913 16.02 -17.36 -29.27
N ALA A 914 17.01 -18.10 -29.78
CA ALA A 914 18.01 -17.66 -30.76
C ALA A 914 18.72 -16.36 -30.36
N GLY A 915 18.96 -16.16 -29.05
CA GLY A 915 19.55 -14.95 -28.49
C GLY A 915 18.61 -13.75 -28.36
N GLN A 916 17.36 -13.85 -28.82
CA GLN A 916 16.35 -12.81 -28.63
C GLN A 916 15.88 -12.76 -27.18
N ALA A 917 15.77 -11.55 -26.63
CA ALA A 917 15.22 -11.34 -25.29
C ALA A 917 13.69 -11.18 -25.36
N PHE A 918 12.96 -11.81 -24.45
CA PHE A 918 11.52 -11.63 -24.33
C PHE A 918 11.21 -10.39 -23.48
N GLY A 919 10.61 -9.36 -24.09
CA GLY A 919 10.17 -8.17 -23.38
C GLY A 919 8.95 -8.45 -22.48
N GLY A 920 7.92 -9.09 -23.04
CA GLY A 920 6.70 -9.46 -22.32
C GLY A 920 6.79 -10.70 -21.42
N ALA A 921 5.66 -11.04 -20.80
CA ALA A 921 5.54 -12.23 -19.96
C ALA A 921 5.56 -13.52 -20.80
N LEU A 922 6.08 -14.61 -20.24
CA LEU A 922 6.07 -15.93 -20.85
C LEU A 922 5.29 -16.90 -19.95
N THR A 923 4.17 -17.44 -20.44
CA THR A 923 3.30 -18.32 -19.67
C THR A 923 3.21 -19.70 -20.29
N ILE A 924 3.53 -20.74 -19.52
CA ILE A 924 3.40 -22.14 -19.90
C ILE A 924 2.12 -22.68 -19.26
N ASN A 925 1.15 -22.97 -20.11
CA ASN A 925 -0.13 -23.54 -19.73
C ASN A 925 -0.47 -24.68 -20.70
N ALA A 926 0.36 -25.72 -20.69
CA ALA A 926 0.29 -26.84 -21.63
C ALA A 926 0.01 -28.17 -20.89
N PRO A 927 -1.25 -28.41 -20.45
CA PRO A 927 -1.60 -29.61 -19.70
C PRO A 927 -1.13 -30.89 -20.41
N ALA A 928 -0.50 -31.80 -19.64
CA ALA A 928 0.01 -33.07 -20.12
C ALA A 928 1.07 -32.99 -21.24
N ALA A 929 1.70 -31.83 -21.45
CA ALA A 929 2.76 -31.64 -22.44
C ALA A 929 4.03 -31.06 -21.80
N THR A 930 5.15 -31.17 -22.52
CA THR A 930 6.46 -30.64 -22.11
C THR A 930 6.92 -29.56 -23.07
N ILE A 931 7.36 -28.43 -22.51
CA ILE A 931 8.18 -27.43 -23.19
C ILE A 931 9.64 -27.65 -22.78
N ALA A 932 10.51 -27.87 -23.77
CA ALA A 932 11.95 -27.94 -23.57
C ALA A 932 12.64 -26.69 -24.12
N LEU A 933 13.58 -26.13 -23.37
CA LEU A 933 14.45 -25.06 -23.87
C LEU A 933 15.54 -25.66 -24.78
N ALA A 934 15.68 -25.10 -25.98
CA ALA A 934 16.80 -25.44 -26.87
C ALA A 934 18.07 -24.63 -26.56
N ASP A 935 17.90 -23.42 -26.02
CA ASP A 935 18.96 -22.46 -25.76
C ASP A 935 18.64 -21.57 -24.54
N ALA A 936 19.56 -20.65 -24.24
CA ALA A 936 19.41 -19.69 -23.16
C ALA A 936 18.14 -18.83 -23.30
N LEU A 937 17.34 -18.78 -22.25
CA LEU A 937 16.17 -17.90 -22.16
C LEU A 937 16.53 -16.60 -21.44
N ARG A 938 16.29 -15.46 -22.08
CA ARG A 938 16.60 -14.14 -21.52
C ARG A 938 15.41 -13.20 -21.56
N GLN A 939 15.22 -12.45 -20.49
CA GLN A 939 14.37 -11.27 -20.43
C GLN A 939 15.24 -10.05 -20.08
N PRO A 940 14.84 -8.83 -20.47
CA PRO A 940 15.51 -7.61 -20.02
C PRO A 940 15.56 -7.51 -18.49
N ARG A 941 16.73 -7.17 -17.93
CA ARG A 941 16.92 -6.95 -16.48
C ARG A 941 15.91 -5.94 -15.93
N THR A 942 15.65 -4.89 -16.70
CA THR A 942 14.63 -3.87 -16.45
C THR A 942 13.49 -4.04 -17.47
N GLY A 943 12.26 -4.24 -17.00
CA GLY A 943 11.07 -4.27 -17.86
C GLY A 943 10.61 -5.63 -18.41
N GLY A 944 11.28 -6.75 -18.13
CA GLY A 944 10.78 -8.09 -18.50
C GLY A 944 9.44 -8.46 -17.84
N GLY A 945 8.63 -9.35 -18.42
CA GLY A 945 7.31 -9.72 -17.88
C GLY A 945 7.28 -10.92 -16.92
N GLY A 946 8.39 -11.66 -16.75
CA GLY A 946 8.46 -12.87 -15.94
C GLY A 946 8.08 -14.15 -16.69
N LEU A 947 8.34 -15.31 -16.06
CA LEU A 947 8.00 -16.65 -16.53
C LEU A 947 7.01 -17.31 -15.55
N THR A 948 5.91 -17.84 -16.06
CA THR A 948 4.88 -18.50 -15.24
C THR A 948 4.57 -19.90 -15.76
N LEU A 949 4.54 -20.89 -14.87
CA LEU A 949 4.10 -22.27 -15.15
C LEU A 949 2.76 -22.55 -14.44
N THR A 950 1.69 -22.69 -15.23
CA THR A 950 0.34 -22.96 -14.71
C THR A 950 -0.16 -24.36 -14.97
N ALA A 951 0.36 -25.04 -16.01
CA ALA A 951 0.07 -26.45 -16.31
C ALA A 951 1.17 -27.03 -17.22
N GLY A 952 1.43 -28.34 -17.11
CA GLY A 952 2.41 -29.04 -17.95
C GLY A 952 3.82 -29.05 -17.37
N SER A 953 4.79 -29.42 -18.20
CA SER A 953 6.18 -29.56 -17.81
C SER A 953 7.07 -28.52 -18.47
N LEU A 954 7.96 -27.88 -17.70
CA LEU A 954 9.08 -27.09 -18.21
C LEU A 954 10.39 -27.82 -17.92
N ALA A 955 11.11 -28.19 -18.98
CA ALA A 955 12.47 -28.69 -18.92
C ALA A 955 13.44 -27.61 -19.40
N THR A 956 14.27 -27.12 -18.48
CA THR A 956 15.29 -26.10 -18.81
C THR A 956 16.47 -26.66 -19.60
N ASN A 957 16.69 -27.97 -19.55
CA ASN A 957 17.69 -28.68 -20.36
C ASN A 957 19.11 -28.09 -20.24
N ASP A 958 19.51 -27.80 -19.01
CA ASP A 958 20.81 -27.22 -18.62
C ASP A 958 21.09 -25.82 -19.20
N GLN A 959 20.10 -25.17 -19.80
CA GLN A 959 20.24 -23.83 -20.36
C GLN A 959 20.15 -22.76 -19.27
N PRO A 960 20.89 -21.64 -19.39
CA PRO A 960 20.77 -20.55 -18.43
C PRO A 960 19.47 -19.76 -18.61
N LEU A 961 18.86 -19.35 -17.50
CA LEU A 961 17.66 -18.52 -17.46
C LEU A 961 17.98 -17.19 -16.79
N GLN A 962 17.79 -16.09 -17.51
CA GLN A 962 17.73 -14.76 -16.92
C GLN A 962 16.31 -14.22 -17.08
N VAL A 963 15.55 -14.21 -15.99
CA VAL A 963 14.13 -13.82 -16.01
C VAL A 963 13.82 -12.82 -14.92
N ARG A 964 12.78 -12.00 -15.11
CA ARG A 964 12.33 -11.09 -14.06
C ARG A 964 11.88 -11.86 -12.82
N SER A 965 11.12 -12.92 -13.03
CA SER A 965 10.51 -13.79 -12.02
C SER A 965 10.26 -15.16 -12.60
N LEU A 966 10.20 -16.18 -11.74
CA LEU A 966 9.72 -17.52 -12.08
C LEU A 966 8.65 -17.91 -11.06
N THR A 967 7.41 -18.05 -11.53
CA THR A 967 6.29 -18.45 -10.69
C THR A 967 5.67 -19.75 -11.17
N SER A 968 5.29 -20.62 -10.25
CA SER A 968 4.52 -21.82 -10.54
C SER A 968 3.28 -21.85 -9.65
N ALA A 969 2.11 -21.67 -10.26
CA ALA A 969 0.83 -21.73 -9.58
C ALA A 969 -0.22 -22.30 -10.54
N PRO A 970 -1.06 -23.25 -10.12
CA PRO A 970 -2.15 -23.69 -10.97
C PRO A 970 -3.14 -22.53 -11.18
N LEU A 971 -3.89 -22.57 -12.28
CA LEU A 971 -4.97 -21.62 -12.50
C LEU A 971 -6.00 -21.71 -11.35
N SER A 972 -6.36 -20.56 -10.79
CA SER A 972 -7.36 -20.46 -9.71
C SER A 972 -8.73 -21.01 -10.17
N GLY A 973 -9.42 -21.75 -9.29
CA GLY A 973 -10.80 -22.21 -9.52
C GLY A 973 -10.96 -23.65 -10.04
N THR A 974 -9.89 -24.43 -10.14
CA THR A 974 -9.96 -25.87 -10.50
C THR A 974 -10.07 -26.74 -9.24
N THR A 975 -11.08 -27.61 -9.15
CA THR A 975 -11.25 -28.56 -8.03
C THR A 975 -10.16 -29.64 -7.98
N THR A 976 -9.49 -29.89 -9.11
CA THR A 976 -8.29 -30.71 -9.21
C THR A 976 -7.27 -29.95 -10.05
N PRO A 977 -6.23 -29.35 -9.45
CA PRO A 977 -5.22 -28.59 -10.17
C PRO A 977 -4.53 -29.46 -11.23
N PRO A 978 -4.26 -28.93 -12.45
CA PRO A 978 -3.48 -29.66 -13.44
C PRO A 978 -2.07 -29.96 -12.89
N GLY A 979 -1.55 -31.13 -13.22
CA GLY A 979 -0.17 -31.49 -12.88
C GLY A 979 0.83 -30.53 -13.53
N ARG A 980 1.84 -30.14 -12.75
CA ARG A 980 2.96 -29.30 -13.20
C ARG A 980 4.27 -30.00 -12.92
N THR A 981 5.25 -29.84 -13.80
CA THR A 981 6.62 -30.34 -13.59
C THR A 981 7.63 -29.25 -13.94
N LEU A 982 8.62 -29.02 -13.08
CA LEU A 982 9.73 -28.10 -13.34
C LEU A 982 11.06 -28.82 -13.13
N LEU A 983 11.85 -28.95 -14.20
CA LEU A 983 13.14 -29.64 -14.22
C LEU A 983 14.26 -28.64 -14.54
N LEU A 984 15.14 -28.39 -13.57
CA LEU A 984 16.21 -27.40 -13.69
C LEU A 984 17.55 -27.97 -14.20
N GLY A 985 17.83 -29.27 -14.03
CA GLY A 985 19.14 -29.83 -14.40
C GLY A 985 20.30 -29.04 -13.76
N ALA A 986 21.32 -28.68 -14.55
CA ALA A 986 22.46 -27.86 -14.15
C ALA A 986 22.27 -26.35 -14.46
N SER A 987 21.03 -25.90 -14.71
CA SER A 987 20.76 -24.53 -15.15
C SER A 987 21.16 -23.47 -14.11
N ALA A 988 21.75 -22.38 -14.59
CA ALA A 988 21.93 -21.15 -13.82
C ALA A 988 20.71 -20.24 -14.01
N VAL A 989 19.95 -20.02 -12.92
CA VAL A 989 18.74 -19.19 -12.91
C VAL A 989 19.03 -17.88 -12.20
N GLU A 990 18.81 -16.76 -12.87
CA GLU A 990 18.90 -15.42 -12.30
C GLU A 990 17.52 -14.75 -12.26
N ILE A 991 17.11 -14.29 -11.08
CA ILE A 991 15.89 -13.50 -10.84
C ILE A 991 16.24 -12.02 -10.66
N THR A 992 15.83 -11.18 -11.62
CA THR A 992 16.33 -9.80 -11.74
C THR A 992 15.44 -8.72 -11.12
N ALA A 993 14.21 -8.99 -10.67
CA ALA A 993 13.42 -7.97 -9.94
C ALA A 993 12.17 -8.51 -9.22
N GLY A 994 11.54 -9.57 -9.74
CA GLY A 994 10.34 -10.17 -9.17
C GLY A 994 10.66 -11.33 -8.23
N ALA A 995 9.82 -12.37 -8.24
CA ALA A 995 9.92 -13.48 -7.30
C ALA A 995 10.28 -14.83 -7.97
N TRP A 996 11.01 -15.66 -7.24
CA TRP A 996 10.93 -17.12 -7.35
C TRP A 996 9.79 -17.59 -6.44
N SER A 997 8.76 -18.23 -6.97
CA SER A 997 7.63 -18.69 -6.14
C SER A 997 7.01 -19.97 -6.67
N LEU A 998 7.15 -21.07 -5.92
CA LEU A 998 6.52 -22.34 -6.20
C LEU A 998 5.34 -22.56 -5.26
N SER A 999 4.11 -22.49 -5.74
CA SER A 999 2.88 -22.66 -4.93
C SER A 999 2.21 -24.02 -5.17
N GLN A 1000 1.42 -24.48 -4.20
CA GLN A 1000 0.70 -25.77 -4.20
C GLN A 1000 1.59 -26.98 -4.51
N PRO A 1001 2.43 -27.42 -3.55
CA PRO A 1001 3.46 -28.44 -3.82
C PRO A 1001 2.87 -29.80 -4.20
N ALA A 1002 1.66 -30.12 -3.72
CA ALA A 1002 0.98 -31.38 -4.05
C ALA A 1002 0.67 -31.57 -5.54
N SER A 1003 0.59 -30.49 -6.33
CA SER A 1003 0.35 -30.54 -7.78
C SER A 1003 1.56 -30.12 -8.62
N LEU A 1004 2.74 -30.01 -8.00
CA LEU A 1004 4.00 -29.65 -8.66
C LEU A 1004 5.07 -30.70 -8.34
N THR A 1005 5.58 -31.36 -9.38
CA THR A 1005 6.84 -32.10 -9.30
C THR A 1005 7.98 -31.14 -9.62
N PHE A 1006 8.89 -30.94 -8.67
CA PHE A 1006 10.06 -30.07 -8.85
C PHE A 1006 11.34 -30.87 -8.68
N ASP A 1007 12.24 -30.73 -9.64
CA ASP A 1007 13.59 -31.27 -9.59
C ASP A 1007 14.61 -30.14 -9.81
N ALA A 1008 15.35 -29.82 -8.76
CA ALA A 1008 16.38 -28.80 -8.78
C ALA A 1008 17.66 -29.24 -9.50
N GLY A 1009 17.89 -30.53 -9.72
CA GLY A 1009 19.16 -31.05 -10.23
C GLY A 1009 20.37 -30.48 -9.47
N THR A 1010 21.36 -29.97 -10.21
CA THR A 1010 22.54 -29.25 -9.69
C THR A 1010 22.47 -27.74 -9.97
N SER A 1011 21.27 -27.19 -10.12
CA SER A 1011 21.06 -25.78 -10.48
C SER A 1011 21.60 -24.79 -9.45
N THR A 1012 21.78 -23.55 -9.90
CA THR A 1012 22.01 -22.39 -9.04
C THR A 1012 20.90 -21.37 -9.26
N ILE A 1013 20.35 -20.81 -8.18
CA ILE A 1013 19.32 -19.78 -8.24
C ILE A 1013 19.84 -18.52 -7.54
N LEU A 1014 20.06 -17.46 -8.31
CA LEU A 1014 20.51 -16.16 -7.82
C LEU A 1014 19.39 -15.14 -7.87
N LEU A 1015 19.05 -14.55 -6.73
CA LEU A 1015 18.25 -13.33 -6.65
C LEU A 1015 19.20 -12.13 -6.70
N SER A 1016 19.50 -11.63 -7.90
CA SER A 1016 20.40 -10.48 -8.05
C SER A 1016 19.78 -9.19 -7.52
N THR A 1017 18.53 -8.96 -7.92
CA THR A 1017 17.66 -7.86 -7.45
C THR A 1017 16.21 -8.30 -7.25
N GLY A 1018 15.92 -9.61 -7.40
CA GLY A 1018 14.60 -10.19 -7.13
C GLY A 1018 14.20 -10.11 -5.66
N THR A 1019 12.97 -9.72 -5.33
CA THR A 1019 12.58 -9.42 -3.94
C THR A 1019 12.25 -10.64 -3.10
N THR A 1020 11.90 -11.79 -3.70
CA THR A 1020 11.32 -12.92 -2.96
C THR A 1020 11.73 -14.27 -3.55
N PHE A 1021 12.11 -15.20 -2.68
CA PHE A 1021 12.25 -16.61 -2.94
C PHE A 1021 11.32 -17.38 -2.00
N ASN A 1022 10.24 -17.96 -2.55
CA ASN A 1022 9.34 -18.85 -1.84
C ASN A 1022 9.63 -20.31 -2.25
N GLY A 1023 10.35 -21.01 -1.38
CA GLY A 1023 10.78 -22.39 -1.55
C GLY A 1023 9.67 -23.41 -1.35
N ASN A 1024 8.69 -23.10 -0.50
CA ASN A 1024 7.45 -23.85 -0.24
C ASN A 1024 7.60 -25.37 -0.04
N GLY A 1025 8.60 -25.80 0.72
CA GLY A 1025 8.76 -27.21 1.10
C GLY A 1025 9.61 -28.06 0.16
N PHE A 1026 10.11 -27.48 -0.94
CA PHE A 1026 10.95 -28.19 -1.91
C PHE A 1026 12.42 -28.21 -1.52
N THR A 1027 13.17 -29.12 -2.17
CA THR A 1027 14.63 -29.24 -2.05
C THR A 1027 15.32 -28.48 -3.17
N TYR A 1028 16.27 -27.62 -2.82
CA TYR A 1028 17.07 -26.79 -3.72
C TYR A 1028 18.55 -27.10 -3.58
N ASN A 1029 19.30 -26.95 -4.66
CA ASN A 1029 20.75 -27.10 -4.65
C ASN A 1029 21.45 -25.85 -4.09
N VAL A 1030 21.69 -24.81 -4.90
CA VAL A 1030 22.28 -23.55 -4.43
C VAL A 1030 21.30 -22.40 -4.60
N VAL A 1031 21.06 -21.64 -3.52
CA VAL A 1031 20.27 -20.40 -3.55
C VAL A 1031 21.12 -19.24 -3.02
N GLN A 1032 21.16 -18.14 -3.79
CA GLN A 1032 22.01 -16.98 -3.53
C GLN A 1032 21.21 -15.69 -3.56
N THR A 1033 21.61 -14.68 -2.77
CA THR A 1033 21.08 -13.31 -2.86
C THR A 1033 22.18 -12.28 -3.14
N GLY A 1034 21.83 -11.22 -3.85
CA GLY A 1034 22.68 -10.07 -4.11
C GLY A 1034 22.61 -9.03 -2.98
N ALA A 1035 23.53 -8.05 -2.98
CA ALA A 1035 23.50 -6.95 -2.02
C ALA A 1035 22.67 -5.74 -2.48
N GLY A 1036 22.11 -5.77 -3.70
CA GLY A 1036 21.48 -4.62 -4.35
C GLY A 1036 20.01 -4.37 -4.01
N ALA A 1037 19.37 -5.26 -3.24
CA ALA A 1037 17.97 -5.15 -2.84
C ALA A 1037 17.70 -5.89 -1.51
N PRO A 1038 16.61 -5.55 -0.79
CA PRO A 1038 16.10 -6.40 0.27
C PRO A 1038 15.42 -7.65 -0.32
N HIS A 1039 15.69 -8.80 0.27
CA HIS A 1039 15.18 -10.10 -0.17
C HIS A 1039 14.34 -10.76 0.93
N THR A 1040 13.30 -11.51 0.58
CA THR A 1040 12.66 -12.49 1.47
C THR A 1040 12.95 -13.88 0.94
N VAL A 1041 13.59 -14.74 1.73
CA VAL A 1041 14.04 -16.07 1.30
C VAL A 1041 13.50 -17.14 2.22
N GLY A 1042 12.92 -18.21 1.68
CA GLY A 1042 12.49 -19.37 2.45
C GLY A 1042 11.06 -19.77 2.14
N GLY A 1043 10.35 -20.30 3.13
CA GLY A 1043 9.01 -20.88 3.01
C GLY A 1043 8.92 -22.13 3.87
N THR A 1044 7.73 -22.45 4.38
CA THR A 1044 7.57 -23.53 5.36
C THR A 1044 8.07 -24.87 4.81
N GLY A 1045 9.12 -25.42 5.42
CA GLY A 1045 9.66 -26.75 5.17
C GLY A 1045 10.70 -26.86 4.04
N SER A 1046 11.21 -25.75 3.49
CA SER A 1046 12.15 -25.82 2.35
C SER A 1046 13.51 -26.38 2.77
N THR A 1047 14.17 -27.13 1.90
CA THR A 1047 15.50 -27.70 2.13
C THR A 1047 16.50 -27.14 1.12
N PHE A 1048 17.65 -26.67 1.58
CA PHE A 1048 18.72 -26.13 0.74
C PHE A 1048 19.99 -26.95 0.94
N ALA A 1049 20.67 -27.33 -0.15
CA ALA A 1049 22.02 -27.85 -0.03
C ALA A 1049 22.97 -26.72 0.42
N SER A 1050 22.96 -25.59 -0.30
CA SER A 1050 23.71 -24.37 0.04
C SER A 1050 22.82 -23.13 -0.02
N LEU A 1051 22.81 -22.34 1.05
CA LEU A 1051 22.13 -21.04 1.14
C LEU A 1051 23.16 -19.95 1.40
N GLN A 1052 23.33 -19.03 0.45
CA GLN A 1052 24.37 -18.00 0.49
C GLN A 1052 23.72 -16.61 0.39
N LEU A 1053 23.69 -15.88 1.49
CA LEU A 1053 22.94 -14.65 1.59
C LEU A 1053 23.88 -13.43 1.68
N ALA A 1054 23.52 -12.35 1.00
CA ALA A 1054 24.17 -11.06 1.07
C ALA A 1054 23.12 -9.93 1.11
N GLY A 1055 23.50 -8.75 1.62
CA GLY A 1055 22.58 -7.62 1.77
C GLY A 1055 21.52 -7.83 2.85
N THR A 1056 20.34 -7.24 2.68
CA THR A 1056 19.25 -7.35 3.66
C THR A 1056 18.34 -8.52 3.29
N ASN A 1057 18.17 -9.48 4.19
CA ASN A 1057 17.35 -10.67 3.94
C ASN A 1057 16.37 -10.93 5.10
N THR A 1058 15.12 -11.24 4.77
CA THR A 1058 14.17 -11.84 5.70
C THR A 1058 14.08 -13.34 5.41
N VAL A 1059 14.48 -14.17 6.36
CA VAL A 1059 14.37 -15.64 6.25
C VAL A 1059 13.01 -16.09 6.79
N ALA A 1060 12.14 -16.56 5.88
CA ALA A 1060 10.76 -16.89 6.20
C ALA A 1060 10.54 -18.40 6.41
N GLY A 1061 9.69 -18.75 7.38
CA GLY A 1061 9.32 -20.13 7.69
C GLY A 1061 10.47 -20.96 8.28
N SER A 1062 10.16 -22.19 8.67
CA SER A 1062 11.19 -23.15 9.12
C SER A 1062 11.84 -23.85 7.93
N ASN A 1063 13.18 -23.81 7.83
CA ASN A 1063 13.94 -24.32 6.69
C ASN A 1063 15.07 -25.27 7.14
N THR A 1064 15.53 -26.16 6.26
CA THR A 1064 16.66 -27.07 6.51
C THR A 1064 17.83 -26.76 5.59
N ILE A 1065 19.05 -26.69 6.14
CA ILE A 1065 20.31 -26.52 5.40
C ILE A 1065 21.14 -27.79 5.51
N GLN A 1066 21.46 -28.42 4.39
CA GLN A 1066 22.16 -29.71 4.36
C GLN A 1066 23.69 -29.58 4.32
N GLN A 1067 24.24 -28.63 3.57
CA GLN A 1067 25.69 -28.52 3.35
C GLN A 1067 26.28 -27.19 3.82
N GLN A 1068 25.70 -26.04 3.46
CA GLN A 1068 26.30 -24.75 3.80
C GLN A 1068 25.27 -23.64 4.02
N LEU A 1069 25.45 -22.86 5.09
CA LEU A 1069 24.85 -21.54 5.28
C LEU A 1069 25.98 -20.49 5.27
N ALA A 1070 25.95 -19.55 4.33
CA ALA A 1070 26.91 -18.45 4.26
C ALA A 1070 26.19 -17.10 4.40
N LEU A 1071 26.65 -16.29 5.35
CA LEU A 1071 26.13 -14.96 5.64
C LEU A 1071 27.26 -13.95 5.37
N ALA A 1072 27.11 -13.11 4.35
CA ALA A 1072 28.08 -12.08 4.01
C ALA A 1072 28.24 -11.05 5.14
N ALA A 1073 29.45 -10.51 5.30
CA ALA A 1073 29.76 -9.44 6.26
C ALA A 1073 28.99 -8.13 5.94
N GLY A 1074 28.61 -7.37 6.97
CA GLY A 1074 27.90 -6.09 6.83
C GLY A 1074 26.42 -6.21 6.44
N ALA A 1075 25.87 -7.42 6.47
CA ALA A 1075 24.52 -7.72 6.04
C ALA A 1075 23.55 -7.86 7.22
N THR A 1076 22.25 -7.71 6.95
CA THR A 1076 21.18 -7.83 7.96
C THR A 1076 20.26 -8.98 7.62
N TYR A 1077 20.08 -9.91 8.56
CA TYR A 1077 19.24 -11.10 8.42
C TYR A 1077 18.14 -11.10 9.49
N GLN A 1078 16.89 -11.11 9.05
CA GLN A 1078 15.71 -11.17 9.92
C GLN A 1078 15.03 -12.52 9.79
N PHE A 1079 15.00 -13.33 10.83
CA PHE A 1079 14.35 -14.64 10.81
C PHE A 1079 12.92 -14.54 11.34
N GLY A 1080 11.99 -15.26 10.72
CA GLY A 1080 10.60 -15.29 11.16
C GLY A 1080 10.47 -15.67 12.64
N ALA A 1081 9.72 -14.88 13.41
CA ALA A 1081 9.47 -15.16 14.82
C ALA A 1081 8.88 -16.57 15.03
N GLY A 1082 9.43 -17.33 15.97
CA GLY A 1082 9.03 -18.71 16.26
C GLY A 1082 9.38 -19.75 15.19
N THR A 1083 10.14 -19.38 14.15
CA THR A 1083 10.57 -20.32 13.09
C THR A 1083 11.93 -20.94 13.39
N THR A 1084 12.18 -22.13 12.82
CA THR A 1084 13.41 -22.90 13.04
C THR A 1084 14.24 -23.04 11.77
N THR A 1085 15.49 -22.62 11.80
CA THR A 1085 16.51 -22.98 10.80
C THR A 1085 17.28 -24.20 11.29
N THR A 1086 17.07 -25.35 10.64
CA THR A 1086 17.71 -26.63 10.97
C THR A 1086 18.94 -26.86 10.13
N LEU A 1087 20.10 -27.02 10.76
CA LEU A 1087 21.39 -27.31 10.14
C LEU A 1087 21.68 -28.81 10.27
N ALA A 1088 21.99 -29.49 9.17
CA ALA A 1088 22.43 -30.89 9.23
C ALA A 1088 23.76 -31.02 10.01
N ALA A 1089 24.08 -32.24 10.48
CA ALA A 1089 25.29 -32.51 11.28
C ALA A 1089 26.56 -32.01 10.57
N GLY A 1090 26.71 -32.32 9.27
CA GLY A 1090 27.84 -31.89 8.45
C GLY A 1090 27.72 -30.49 7.84
N ALA A 1091 26.65 -29.75 8.08
CA ALA A 1091 26.47 -28.43 7.47
C ALA A 1091 27.48 -27.41 8.03
N ALA A 1092 28.21 -26.74 7.15
CA ALA A 1092 29.11 -25.63 7.46
C ALA A 1092 28.32 -24.32 7.63
N VAL A 1093 28.70 -23.50 8.61
CA VAL A 1093 28.11 -22.16 8.83
C VAL A 1093 29.21 -21.12 8.77
N GLN A 1094 29.10 -20.17 7.83
CA GLN A 1094 29.96 -18.99 7.73
C GLN A 1094 29.15 -17.77 8.17
N ALA A 1095 29.38 -17.29 9.39
CA ALA A 1095 28.66 -16.16 10.00
C ALA A 1095 29.64 -15.19 10.69
N THR A 1096 30.71 -14.81 9.98
CA THR A 1096 31.78 -13.97 10.52
C THR A 1096 31.80 -12.62 9.80
N GLY A 1097 31.46 -11.55 10.52
CA GLY A 1097 31.63 -10.18 10.07
C GLY A 1097 33.05 -9.65 10.31
N THR A 1098 33.21 -8.34 10.20
CA THR A 1098 34.44 -7.61 10.60
C THR A 1098 34.07 -6.43 11.51
N GLY A 1099 35.06 -5.81 12.14
CA GLY A 1099 34.86 -4.63 12.98
C GLY A 1099 34.14 -3.47 12.28
N SER A 1100 34.30 -3.33 10.96
CA SER A 1100 33.57 -2.36 10.12
C SER A 1100 32.30 -2.93 9.49
N LYS A 1101 32.23 -4.24 9.23
CA LYS A 1101 31.11 -4.88 8.52
C LYS A 1101 30.47 -5.96 9.41
N VAL A 1102 29.80 -5.50 10.47
CA VAL A 1102 29.09 -6.35 11.43
C VAL A 1102 27.86 -7.00 10.79
N ILE A 1103 27.59 -8.26 11.09
CA ILE A 1103 26.38 -8.97 10.65
C ILE A 1103 25.26 -8.75 11.67
N THR A 1104 24.05 -8.39 11.24
CA THR A 1104 22.87 -8.33 12.13
C THR A 1104 22.02 -9.59 11.98
N LEU A 1105 21.74 -10.28 13.08
CA LEU A 1105 20.84 -11.44 13.17
C LEU A 1105 19.72 -11.12 14.18
N GLN A 1106 18.47 -11.03 13.71
CA GLN A 1106 17.35 -10.69 14.58
C GLN A 1106 16.07 -11.42 14.19
N SER A 1107 15.10 -11.48 15.10
CA SER A 1107 13.74 -11.89 14.78
C SER A 1107 12.99 -10.81 14.01
N THR A 1108 12.02 -11.20 13.19
CA THR A 1108 11.05 -10.28 12.58
C THR A 1108 10.11 -9.64 13.61
N VAL A 1109 10.00 -10.22 14.81
CA VAL A 1109 9.19 -9.69 15.91
C VAL A 1109 10.05 -9.61 17.17
N SER A 1110 10.30 -8.40 17.64
CA SER A 1110 11.03 -8.17 18.89
C SER A 1110 10.36 -8.87 20.07
N GLY A 1111 11.14 -9.51 20.93
CA GLY A 1111 10.68 -10.30 22.08
C GLY A 1111 10.23 -11.73 21.75
N GLN A 1112 10.18 -12.12 20.47
CA GLN A 1112 9.80 -13.47 20.04
C GLN A 1112 10.96 -14.12 19.28
N PRO A 1113 11.67 -15.11 19.86
CA PRO A 1113 12.89 -15.60 19.26
C PRO A 1113 12.66 -16.44 18.00
N PHE A 1114 13.63 -16.42 17.09
CA PHE A 1114 13.81 -17.47 16.08
C PHE A 1114 14.75 -18.55 16.61
N ILE A 1115 14.73 -19.74 16.01
CA ILE A 1115 15.47 -20.91 16.50
C ILE A 1115 16.52 -21.36 15.48
N TRP A 1116 17.76 -21.58 15.90
CA TRP A 1116 18.79 -22.32 15.18
C TRP A 1116 18.94 -23.71 15.81
N SER A 1117 18.86 -24.77 15.01
CA SER A 1117 18.99 -26.15 15.50
C SER A 1117 20.08 -26.91 14.76
N LYS A 1118 21.07 -27.45 15.48
CA LYS A 1118 22.11 -28.31 14.91
C LYS A 1118 22.43 -29.47 15.86
N PRO A 1119 22.41 -30.74 15.39
CA PRO A 1119 22.48 -31.90 16.28
C PRO A 1119 23.86 -32.17 16.89
N SER A 1120 24.96 -31.81 16.20
CA SER A 1120 26.34 -32.01 16.67
C SER A 1120 27.31 -31.08 15.92
N GLY A 1121 28.56 -30.99 16.39
CA GLY A 1121 29.61 -30.12 15.81
C GLY A 1121 29.63 -28.72 16.42
N THR A 1122 30.25 -27.76 15.72
CA THR A 1122 30.40 -26.38 16.17
C THR A 1122 29.82 -25.39 15.14
N VAL A 1123 29.23 -24.29 15.62
CA VAL A 1123 28.84 -23.12 14.83
C VAL A 1123 29.62 -21.92 15.34
N CYS A 1124 30.44 -21.34 14.46
CA CYS A 1124 31.27 -20.18 14.76
C CYS A 1124 30.66 -18.92 14.13
N ALA A 1125 30.37 -17.93 14.98
CA ALA A 1125 30.00 -16.59 14.55
C ALA A 1125 30.84 -15.55 15.29
N SER A 1126 31.14 -14.43 14.64
CA SER A 1126 31.89 -13.31 15.25
C SER A 1126 31.57 -12.01 14.52
N TYR A 1127 31.73 -10.86 15.20
CA TYR A 1127 31.28 -9.56 14.72
C TYR A 1127 29.81 -9.60 14.27
N ILE A 1128 28.94 -10.00 15.20
CA ILE A 1128 27.49 -10.09 14.99
C ILE A 1128 26.73 -9.25 16.01
N TYR A 1129 25.65 -8.60 15.59
CA TYR A 1129 24.58 -8.12 16.47
C TYR A 1129 23.50 -9.21 16.52
N LEU A 1130 23.24 -9.77 17.69
CA LEU A 1130 22.34 -10.91 17.86
C LEU A 1130 21.21 -10.56 18.84
N ARG A 1131 19.97 -10.60 18.36
CA ARG A 1131 18.76 -10.35 19.16
C ARG A 1131 17.70 -11.41 18.89
N ASP A 1132 16.92 -11.78 19.91
CA ASP A 1132 15.77 -12.67 19.78
C ASP A 1132 16.16 -13.99 19.08
N SER A 1133 17.22 -14.65 19.54
CA SER A 1133 17.75 -15.87 18.93
C SER A 1133 17.94 -17.00 19.94
N GLN A 1134 17.39 -18.17 19.65
CA GLN A 1134 17.58 -19.38 20.43
C GLN A 1134 18.39 -20.41 19.64
N ALA A 1135 19.59 -20.75 20.12
CA ALA A 1135 20.34 -21.89 19.62
C ALA A 1135 19.99 -23.16 20.43
N GLN A 1136 19.80 -24.27 19.73
CA GLN A 1136 19.49 -25.57 20.34
C GLN A 1136 20.10 -26.74 19.56
N GLY A 1137 20.01 -27.93 20.15
CA GLY A 1137 20.61 -29.16 19.63
C GLY A 1137 21.90 -29.52 20.36
N GLY A 1138 22.56 -30.61 19.96
CA GLY A 1138 23.80 -31.07 20.58
C GLY A 1138 25.07 -30.41 20.05
N ALA A 1139 24.95 -29.45 19.12
CA ALA A 1139 26.08 -28.65 18.63
C ALA A 1139 26.44 -27.51 19.60
N TYR A 1140 27.70 -27.07 19.57
CA TYR A 1140 28.19 -25.92 20.31
C TYR A 1140 28.06 -24.65 19.44
N PHE A 1141 27.35 -23.63 19.93
CA PHE A 1141 27.16 -22.34 19.24
C PHE A 1141 27.97 -21.26 19.95
N GLU A 1142 28.97 -20.72 19.26
CA GLU A 1142 29.88 -19.71 19.79
C GLU A 1142 29.73 -18.41 19.00
N ALA A 1143 29.35 -17.35 19.71
CA ALA A 1143 29.35 -15.97 19.24
C ALA A 1143 30.56 -15.29 19.89
N GLY A 1144 31.70 -15.26 19.18
CA GLY A 1144 33.00 -14.87 19.72
C GLY A 1144 33.05 -13.47 20.37
N GLN A 1145 34.20 -13.09 20.92
CA GLN A 1145 34.38 -11.90 21.79
C GLN A 1145 33.89 -10.55 21.21
N ASN A 1146 33.76 -10.44 19.89
CA ASN A 1146 33.32 -9.24 19.19
C ASN A 1146 31.82 -9.27 18.79
N ALA A 1147 31.07 -10.26 19.28
CA ALA A 1147 29.62 -10.30 19.16
C ALA A 1147 28.96 -9.39 20.21
N ASN A 1148 27.78 -8.88 19.87
CA ASN A 1148 26.95 -8.06 20.72
C ASN A 1148 25.60 -8.78 20.97
N ASN A 1149 25.32 -9.10 22.24
CA ASN A 1149 24.04 -9.66 22.65
C ASN A 1149 23.04 -8.54 22.94
N GLN A 1150 22.11 -8.32 22.02
CA GLN A 1150 21.09 -7.28 22.14
C GLN A 1150 19.82 -7.75 22.88
N GLY A 1151 19.87 -8.91 23.54
CA GLY A 1151 18.80 -9.41 24.41
C GLY A 1151 17.92 -10.52 23.81
N ASN A 1152 17.22 -11.23 24.71
CA ASN A 1152 16.37 -12.39 24.41
C ASN A 1152 17.09 -13.48 23.58
N THR A 1153 18.39 -13.68 23.84
CA THR A 1153 19.23 -14.65 23.15
C THR A 1153 19.64 -15.77 24.10
N THR A 1154 19.44 -17.04 23.72
CA THR A 1154 19.76 -18.22 24.54
C THR A 1154 20.45 -19.32 23.73
N GLY A 1155 21.21 -20.20 24.41
CA GLY A 1155 21.93 -21.31 23.77
C GLY A 1155 23.22 -20.94 23.02
N TRP A 1156 23.53 -19.65 22.95
CA TRP A 1156 24.78 -19.11 22.42
C TRP A 1156 25.79 -18.87 23.53
N SER A 1157 27.06 -19.21 23.30
CA SER A 1157 28.16 -18.83 24.17
C SER A 1157 28.75 -17.51 23.71
N PHE A 1158 28.65 -16.49 24.56
CA PHE A 1158 29.33 -15.18 24.42
C PHE A 1158 30.61 -15.11 25.28
N ALA A 1159 31.08 -16.26 25.77
CA ALA A 1159 32.18 -16.32 26.71
C ALA A 1159 33.45 -15.72 26.09
N SER A 1160 34.17 -14.94 26.89
CA SER A 1160 35.58 -14.68 26.66
C SER A 1160 36.40 -15.97 26.84
N LEU A 1161 37.65 -15.94 26.35
CA LEU A 1161 38.60 -17.03 26.47
C LEU A 1161 38.59 -17.65 27.88
N PRO A 1162 38.71 -18.98 28.01
CA PRO A 1162 38.75 -19.67 29.30
C PRO A 1162 39.79 -19.02 30.21
N GLN A 1163 39.44 -18.75 31.47
CA GLN A 1163 40.34 -18.17 32.46
C GLN A 1163 40.55 -19.13 33.62
N ALA A 1164 41.76 -19.15 34.17
CA ALA A 1164 42.03 -19.80 35.44
C ALA A 1164 41.43 -18.96 36.58
N SER A 1165 40.87 -19.62 37.60
CA SER A 1165 40.29 -18.96 38.78
C SER A 1165 41.33 -18.20 39.64
N TYR A 1166 42.62 -18.36 39.33
CA TYR A 1166 43.71 -17.60 39.91
C TYR A 1166 44.82 -17.41 38.87
N ALA A 1167 45.45 -16.22 38.89
CA ALA A 1167 46.62 -15.97 38.04
C ALA A 1167 47.87 -16.68 38.57
N SER A 1168 48.06 -16.70 39.90
CA SER A 1168 49.17 -17.40 40.56
C SER A 1168 48.75 -18.00 41.89
N GLN A 1169 49.35 -19.13 42.27
CA GLN A 1169 49.10 -19.80 43.54
C GLN A 1169 50.42 -20.25 44.19
N GLN A 1170 50.53 -20.02 45.50
CA GLN A 1170 51.65 -20.47 46.31
C GLN A 1170 51.29 -21.78 47.00
N VAL A 1171 52.19 -22.76 46.91
CA VAL A 1171 52.05 -24.09 47.50
C VAL A 1171 53.02 -24.23 48.67
N CYS A 1172 52.50 -24.62 49.83
CA CYS A 1172 53.29 -24.82 51.04
C CYS A 1172 54.28 -25.99 50.86
N PRO A 1173 55.44 -25.98 51.54
CA PRO A 1173 56.36 -27.11 51.54
C PRO A 1173 55.68 -28.40 52.01
N GLN A 1174 55.78 -29.47 51.23
CA GLN A 1174 55.24 -30.78 51.58
C GLN A 1174 56.15 -31.89 51.02
N LEU A 1175 56.46 -32.88 51.86
CA LEU A 1175 57.18 -34.09 51.44
C LEU A 1175 56.24 -35.00 50.63
N GLY A 1176 56.67 -35.37 49.41
CA GLY A 1176 55.89 -36.21 48.49
C GLY A 1176 55.07 -35.42 47.46
N ALA A 1177 54.64 -36.11 46.40
CA ALA A 1177 53.80 -35.51 45.36
C ALA A 1177 52.43 -35.15 45.93
N HIS A 1178 51.96 -33.94 45.66
CA HIS A 1178 50.69 -33.42 46.17
C HIS A 1178 49.97 -32.60 45.09
N PRO A 1179 48.63 -32.55 45.08
CA PRO A 1179 47.88 -31.90 44.02
C PRO A 1179 47.78 -30.37 44.21
N LEU A 1180 48.01 -29.64 43.13
CA LEU A 1180 47.62 -28.25 42.91
C LEU A 1180 46.36 -28.24 42.04
N ARG A 1181 45.22 -27.83 42.63
CA ARG A 1181 43.95 -27.79 41.92
C ARG A 1181 43.83 -26.52 41.09
N LEU A 1182 43.92 -26.63 39.77
CA LEU A 1182 43.58 -25.59 38.81
C LEU A 1182 42.08 -25.63 38.53
N THR A 1183 41.39 -24.50 38.62
CA THR A 1183 39.97 -24.38 38.24
C THR A 1183 39.85 -23.37 37.09
N PHE A 1184 39.00 -23.66 36.11
CA PHE A 1184 38.80 -22.86 34.91
C PHE A 1184 37.33 -22.52 34.72
N THR A 1185 37.07 -21.25 34.40
CA THR A 1185 35.73 -20.72 34.10
C THR A 1185 35.81 -19.83 32.88
N GLY A 1186 34.71 -19.74 32.13
CA GLY A 1186 34.54 -18.66 31.14
C GLY A 1186 34.09 -17.40 31.85
N LEU A 1187 34.26 -16.25 31.21
CA LEU A 1187 33.69 -14.98 31.68
C LEU A 1187 32.71 -14.47 30.64
N ASP A 1188 31.47 -14.19 31.05
CA ASP A 1188 30.53 -13.44 30.21
C ASP A 1188 31.01 -11.99 30.10
N ARG A 1189 31.28 -11.50 28.88
CA ARG A 1189 31.84 -10.16 28.69
C ARG A 1189 30.88 -9.04 29.16
N LEU A 1190 29.57 -9.27 29.09
CA LEU A 1190 28.54 -8.26 29.41
C LEU A 1190 28.24 -8.17 30.91
N THR A 1191 28.11 -9.31 31.57
CA THR A 1191 27.73 -9.40 32.99
C THR A 1191 28.94 -9.58 33.92
N GLN A 1192 30.11 -9.90 33.34
CA GLN A 1192 31.35 -10.24 34.05
C GLN A 1192 31.14 -11.39 35.06
N GLN A 1193 30.08 -12.18 34.89
CA GLN A 1193 29.79 -13.32 35.74
C GLN A 1193 30.59 -14.53 35.24
N PRO A 1194 31.15 -15.34 36.16
CA PRO A 1194 31.71 -16.64 35.81
C PRO A 1194 30.64 -17.49 35.11
N MET A 1195 30.95 -17.97 33.91
CA MET A 1195 30.15 -18.95 33.19
C MET A 1195 30.87 -20.29 33.14
N ALA A 1196 30.10 -21.37 33.24
CA ALA A 1196 30.64 -22.69 33.01
C ALA A 1196 31.12 -22.81 31.54
N LEU A 1197 32.36 -23.25 31.35
CA LEU A 1197 32.85 -23.61 30.02
C LEU A 1197 32.10 -24.86 29.54
N ALA A 1198 31.73 -24.87 28.27
CA ALA A 1198 31.04 -25.99 27.66
C ALA A 1198 31.99 -27.19 27.50
N ALA A 1199 31.45 -28.42 27.55
CA ALA A 1199 32.25 -29.64 27.33
C ALA A 1199 33.04 -29.62 26.01
N ALA A 1200 32.47 -28.98 24.97
CA ALA A 1200 33.10 -28.84 23.66
C ALA A 1200 34.36 -27.96 23.65
N GLN A 1201 34.59 -27.14 24.68
CA GLN A 1201 35.77 -26.29 24.81
C GLN A 1201 36.99 -27.05 25.37
N TYR A 1202 36.80 -28.25 25.93
CA TYR A 1202 37.85 -29.10 26.52
C TYR A 1202 38.40 -30.16 25.52
N PRO A 1203 39.67 -30.59 25.64
CA PRO A 1203 40.64 -30.18 26.65
C PRO A 1203 41.16 -28.76 26.41
N LEU A 1204 41.39 -28.01 27.50
CA LEU A 1204 42.06 -26.72 27.44
C LEU A 1204 43.58 -26.93 27.32
N THR A 1205 44.25 -26.12 26.53
CA THR A 1205 45.70 -26.00 26.51
C THR A 1205 46.12 -24.92 27.50
N VAL A 1206 46.78 -25.32 28.59
CA VAL A 1206 47.17 -24.42 29.69
C VAL A 1206 48.68 -24.34 29.77
N VAL A 1207 49.24 -23.14 29.69
CA VAL A 1207 50.68 -22.91 29.91
C VAL A 1207 50.88 -22.55 31.39
N LEU A 1208 51.52 -23.43 32.15
CA LEU A 1208 51.80 -23.25 33.57
C LEU A 1208 53.29 -22.96 33.77
N GLN A 1209 53.61 -21.94 34.55
CA GLN A 1209 54.98 -21.58 34.92
C GLN A 1209 55.20 -21.86 36.41
N ASN A 1210 56.28 -22.58 36.72
CA ASN A 1210 56.82 -22.65 38.06
C ASN A 1210 57.78 -21.47 38.25
N LEU A 1211 57.34 -20.46 39.00
CA LEU A 1211 58.11 -19.23 39.24
C LEU A 1211 59.32 -19.47 40.16
N THR A 1212 59.29 -20.51 40.99
CA THR A 1212 60.40 -20.86 41.89
C THR A 1212 61.52 -21.59 41.17
N ALA A 1213 61.19 -22.45 40.20
CA ALA A 1213 62.16 -23.18 39.38
C ALA A 1213 62.50 -22.49 38.05
N GLY A 1214 61.72 -21.48 37.65
CA GLY A 1214 61.89 -20.77 36.37
C GLY A 1214 61.50 -21.60 35.14
N THR A 1215 60.72 -22.67 35.30
CA THR A 1215 60.33 -23.59 34.22
C THR A 1215 58.88 -23.36 33.77
N THR A 1216 58.59 -23.69 32.52
CA THR A 1216 57.24 -23.59 31.92
C THR A 1216 56.86 -24.92 31.28
N GLU A 1217 55.60 -25.32 31.42
CA GLU A 1217 55.05 -26.53 30.82
C GLU A 1217 53.67 -26.26 30.21
N THR A 1218 53.28 -27.07 29.22
CA THR A 1218 51.96 -27.01 28.58
C THR A 1218 51.15 -28.23 28.98
N LEU A 1219 49.98 -28.00 29.57
CA LEU A 1219 49.06 -29.01 30.10
C LEU A 1219 47.85 -29.13 29.18
N GLN A 1220 47.33 -30.35 29.05
CA GLN A 1220 46.03 -30.62 28.44
C GLN A 1220 45.03 -30.90 29.55
N VAL A 1221 44.14 -29.94 29.78
CA VAL A 1221 43.19 -29.95 30.89
C VAL A 1221 41.82 -30.43 30.39
N PRO A 1222 41.37 -31.65 30.73
CA PRO A 1222 40.19 -32.27 30.14
C PRO A 1222 38.86 -31.78 30.72
N SER A 1223 38.86 -30.98 31.79
CA SER A 1223 37.64 -30.51 32.45
C SER A 1223 37.88 -29.20 33.22
N ALA A 1224 36.82 -28.62 33.77
CA ALA A 1224 36.87 -27.35 34.49
C ALA A 1224 37.79 -27.35 35.72
N THR A 1225 38.16 -28.52 36.21
CA THR A 1225 39.04 -28.67 37.36
C THR A 1225 40.13 -29.69 37.04
N TYR A 1226 41.39 -29.32 37.22
CA TYR A 1226 42.55 -30.18 36.95
C TYR A 1226 43.50 -30.18 38.13
N ASP A 1227 43.76 -31.36 38.68
CA ASP A 1227 44.72 -31.53 39.78
C ASP A 1227 46.12 -31.80 39.17
N TYR A 1228 46.94 -30.75 39.13
CA TYR A 1228 48.34 -30.83 38.71
C TYR A 1228 49.20 -31.41 39.84
N LEU A 1229 50.01 -32.44 39.57
CA LEU A 1229 50.86 -33.06 40.59
C LEU A 1229 52.15 -32.27 40.78
N VAL A 1230 52.24 -31.54 41.89
CA VAL A 1230 53.43 -30.78 42.29
C VAL A 1230 54.47 -31.75 42.88
N PRO A 1231 55.73 -31.73 42.39
CA PRO A 1231 56.83 -32.47 43.01
C PRO A 1231 57.08 -32.04 44.45
N GLY A 1232 57.55 -32.95 45.32
CA GLY A 1232 57.87 -32.63 46.71
C GLY A 1232 58.89 -31.50 46.84
N SER A 1233 58.67 -30.56 47.77
CA SER A 1233 59.51 -29.38 47.95
C SER A 1233 59.70 -29.05 49.44
N THR A 1234 60.90 -28.62 49.80
CA THR A 1234 61.26 -28.16 51.15
C THR A 1234 61.08 -26.65 51.33
N SER A 1235 60.71 -25.92 50.28
CA SER A 1235 60.46 -24.47 50.28
C SER A 1235 59.13 -24.12 49.60
N PRO A 1236 58.50 -22.99 49.93
CA PRO A 1236 57.28 -22.57 49.25
C PRO A 1236 57.52 -22.46 47.75
N THR A 1237 56.64 -23.07 46.95
CA THR A 1237 56.77 -23.11 45.48
C THR A 1237 55.62 -22.33 44.87
N GLN A 1238 55.88 -21.44 43.93
CA GLN A 1238 54.86 -20.58 43.32
C GLN A 1238 54.63 -20.96 41.87
N TYR A 1239 53.36 -21.13 41.50
CA TYR A 1239 52.94 -21.43 40.14
C TYR A 1239 52.09 -20.29 39.57
N GLN A 1240 52.21 -20.02 38.27
CA GLN A 1240 51.44 -19.02 37.53
C GLN A 1240 50.88 -19.62 36.26
N VAL A 1241 49.59 -19.41 35.99
CA VAL A 1241 49.00 -19.74 34.69
C VAL A 1241 49.29 -18.58 33.74
N LEU A 1242 50.06 -18.84 32.69
CA LEU A 1242 50.46 -17.84 31.70
C LEU A 1242 49.42 -17.66 30.60
N SER A 1243 48.82 -18.76 30.14
CA SER A 1243 47.77 -18.72 29.13
C SER A 1243 46.87 -19.94 29.22
N VAL A 1244 45.61 -19.76 28.83
CA VAL A 1244 44.63 -20.82 28.70
C VAL A 1244 43.99 -20.66 27.33
N ALA A 1245 44.00 -21.72 26.53
CA ALA A 1245 43.35 -21.77 25.23
C ALA A 1245 42.40 -22.97 25.19
N THR A 1246 41.29 -22.83 24.49
CA THR A 1246 40.36 -23.93 24.20
C THR A 1246 40.93 -24.88 23.15
N ASN A 1247 40.32 -26.07 23.00
CA ASN A 1247 40.71 -27.01 21.95
C ASN A 1247 40.52 -26.41 20.52
N SER A 1248 41.10 -27.04 19.50
CA SER A 1248 40.95 -26.62 18.09
C SER A 1248 39.53 -26.74 17.51
N ALA A 1249 38.56 -27.26 18.27
CA ALA A 1249 37.15 -27.36 17.90
C ALA A 1249 36.29 -26.19 18.41
N SER A 1250 36.83 -25.38 19.32
CA SER A 1250 36.34 -24.02 19.60
C SER A 1250 36.75 -23.08 18.48
N CYS A 1251 35.98 -22.00 18.27
CA CYS A 1251 36.31 -21.02 17.26
C CYS A 1251 37.67 -20.43 17.61
N THR A 1252 38.66 -20.60 16.73
CA THR A 1252 39.99 -20.03 16.95
C THR A 1252 39.81 -18.53 17.22
N PRO A 1253 40.39 -17.98 18.31
CA PRO A 1253 40.45 -16.55 18.45
C PRO A 1253 41.21 -16.03 17.24
N LEU A 1254 40.49 -15.31 16.37
CA LEU A 1254 41.10 -14.61 15.25
C LEU A 1254 42.12 -13.65 15.85
N THR A 1255 43.40 -13.89 15.51
CA THR A 1255 44.57 -13.11 15.90
C THR A 1255 44.44 -11.64 15.55
#